data_AF-A0A7Y3XNY3-F1
#
_entry.id   AF-A0A7Y3XNY3-F1
#
_cell.length_a   1.000
_cell.length_b   1.000
_cell.length_c   1.000
_cell.angle_alpha   90.00
_cell.angle_beta   90.00
_cell.angle_gamma   90.00
#
_symmetry.space_group_name_H-M   'P 1'
#
loop_
_entity.id
_entity.type
_entity.pdbx_description
1 polymer ?
#
loop_
_entity_poly.entity_id
_entity_poly.type
_entity_poly.pdbx_seq_one_letter_code
_entity_poly.pdbx_strand_id
1 'polypeptide(L)'
;MSNGHDLNSLLDDVFTTFDLAIKKHRYKPAAQETGMVKFVGRGIALIDGLPGVKSEELIIFPGNIYGMVFNLDPEEVGVIILSKSDDLEAGSTVTRTGKVMDVPVGEALLGRVVDPTGRALDHIGQLHTLERKPIEREAPAIMDREPVTVPLQTGLKVVDALIPIGRGQRELILGDRQTGKTAIALDTIINQKDKNVVCVYCAIGQRSSSVAKLIEDLRRHEAMEYTIVVSTSGEDPPGMKFIAPYAATTMAEYFMERGRDVLIVYDDLTNHAIAYRELSLLLRRPPGREAFPGDVFYIHSRLLERSTHLKKELGGGSLTALPIVATEAQNVAAYIPTNIISITDGQIYLSPDLFRKGILPAVDVGKSVSRVGGKTQLPVYRSVAGNLRLSYSQFEELEKFARFSTRLDEQTRKTLERGRRVREVLKQDQYKPLTVSEQIAVLLSVTEGVFDDLPVEKIEEAEQSIRSVVTKQLPHISEKIHTGDKLCDEDKKTIVEAAKGMVTKENRDNSFSLKLNILTFFLLMMTFTSIGCINIGPHVMKHEWLKYNNVISHIEDQQNLLNLVKLRYNDSPKMLAVTNINSQLLLGSSDSGLAYTAFEGSAPPGDIFSFSLFPKYEDKPTITYQPLQGEKFVKNILEQISLDVLVLLNNSGWSVERIFRLCVQDINGIQNAPGASGPTPDYAPEYKAFFTVAELMRTLQKQNFTNLEYEFIDGESALVFSLAEEAFALPETHKLLEMLRLTPKKTKYPIRMNDIDHNPNLIRLRTRSVMGLLYYLSQSVEVPQEDVTKGKLTTTKYADGRSFYWSELFSNLFQIKSSSEKPSDAFVSIKYRGSWFYIDDTDVESKRTYSLFNQIFAIQAGKLKVERPILTLPIGR
;
A
#
# COMPACT_ATOMS: atom_id res chain seq x y z
N MET A 1 -14.13 62.41 -26.09
CA MET A 1 -15.11 62.72 -25.01
C MET A 1 -16.51 62.61 -25.60
N SER A 2 -17.15 61.42 -25.58
CA SER A 2 -18.58 61.26 -25.94
C SER A 2 -19.25 59.96 -25.42
N ASN A 3 -18.59 59.13 -24.60
CA ASN A 3 -19.17 57.85 -24.13
C ASN A 3 -19.74 57.91 -22.69
N GLY A 4 -19.71 59.07 -22.03
CA GLY A 4 -20.23 59.21 -20.67
C GLY A 4 -21.75 59.35 -20.58
N HIS A 5 -22.40 59.87 -21.63
CA HIS A 5 -23.86 60.06 -21.64
C HIS A 5 -24.64 58.77 -21.84
N ASP A 6 -24.07 57.79 -22.55
CA ASP A 6 -24.74 56.53 -22.89
C ASP A 6 -24.80 55.58 -21.69
N LEU A 7 -23.69 55.45 -20.94
CA LEU A 7 -23.63 54.62 -19.73
C LEU A 7 -24.54 55.15 -18.61
N ASN A 8 -24.60 56.48 -18.42
CA ASN A 8 -25.47 57.09 -17.43
C ASN A 8 -26.94 56.85 -17.77
N SER A 9 -27.33 56.93 -19.05
CA SER A 9 -28.71 56.63 -19.46
C SER A 9 -29.08 55.16 -19.25
N LEU A 10 -28.14 54.24 -19.48
CA LEU A 10 -28.33 52.80 -19.29
C LEU A 10 -28.42 52.44 -17.80
N LEU A 11 -27.59 53.08 -16.97
CA LEU A 11 -27.68 52.95 -15.51
C LEU A 11 -28.99 53.53 -14.99
N ASP A 12 -29.40 54.70 -15.46
CA ASP A 12 -30.68 55.31 -15.08
C ASP A 12 -31.85 54.41 -15.49
N ASP A 13 -31.84 53.82 -16.69
CA ASP A 13 -32.86 52.86 -17.12
C ASP A 13 -32.87 51.59 -16.27
N VAL A 14 -31.70 51.07 -15.88
CA VAL A 14 -31.57 49.91 -15.00
C VAL A 14 -32.10 50.23 -13.60
N PHE A 15 -31.72 51.36 -13.01
CA PHE A 15 -32.22 51.80 -11.71
C PHE A 15 -33.72 52.08 -11.74
N THR A 16 -34.21 52.71 -12.81
CA THR A 16 -35.65 52.94 -13.02
C THR A 16 -36.39 51.61 -13.17
N THR A 17 -35.80 50.62 -13.82
CA THR A 17 -36.36 49.26 -13.94
C THR A 17 -36.37 48.55 -12.59
N PHE A 18 -35.31 48.66 -11.78
CA PHE A 18 -35.29 48.14 -10.41
C PHE A 18 -36.33 48.82 -9.53
N ASP A 19 -36.45 50.14 -9.57
CA ASP A 19 -37.47 50.89 -8.83
C ASP A 19 -38.88 50.52 -9.25
N LEU A 20 -39.11 50.32 -10.55
CA LEU A 20 -40.37 49.83 -11.08
C LEU A 20 -40.64 48.38 -10.65
N ALA A 21 -39.61 47.52 -10.65
CA ALA A 21 -39.73 46.14 -10.19
C ALA A 21 -40.06 46.09 -8.70
N ILE A 22 -39.40 46.88 -7.85
CA ILE A 22 -39.67 46.99 -6.42
C ILE A 22 -41.09 47.54 -6.18
N LYS A 23 -41.49 48.60 -6.89
CA LYS A 23 -42.86 49.18 -6.79
C LYS A 23 -43.95 48.22 -7.28
N LYS A 24 -43.67 47.38 -8.29
CA LYS A 24 -44.60 46.38 -8.81
C LYS A 24 -44.58 45.08 -8.00
N HIS A 25 -43.50 44.78 -7.26
CA HIS A 25 -43.38 43.56 -6.48
C HIS A 25 -44.30 43.63 -5.26
N ARG A 26 -45.44 42.93 -5.36
CA ARG A 26 -46.34 42.76 -4.23
C ARG A 26 -45.84 41.63 -3.35
N TYR A 27 -45.43 41.95 -2.13
CA TYR A 27 -45.18 40.95 -1.10
C TYR A 27 -46.45 40.13 -0.88
N LYS A 28 -46.43 38.87 -1.30
CA LYS A 28 -47.51 37.92 -0.99
C LYS A 28 -47.11 37.18 0.28
N PRO A 29 -47.95 37.17 1.34
CA PRO A 29 -47.69 36.29 2.47
C PRO A 29 -47.69 34.85 1.96
N ALA A 30 -46.59 34.14 2.20
CA ALA A 30 -46.44 32.74 1.88
C ALA A 30 -46.29 31.97 3.19
N ALA A 31 -47.12 30.94 3.40
CA ALA A 31 -46.94 30.05 4.53
C ALA A 31 -45.61 29.31 4.34
N GLN A 32 -44.72 29.42 5.32
CA GLN A 32 -43.47 28.68 5.36
C GLN A 32 -43.55 27.65 6.47
N GLU A 33 -43.12 26.44 6.14
CA GLU A 33 -43.01 25.39 7.13
C GLU A 33 -41.64 25.47 7.80
N THR A 34 -41.67 25.55 9.13
CA THR A 34 -40.48 25.69 9.96
C THR A 34 -40.30 24.48 10.85
N GLY A 35 -39.05 24.09 11.08
CA GLY A 35 -38.66 23.13 12.11
C GLY A 35 -37.76 23.77 13.16
N MET A 36 -37.46 23.02 14.20
CA MET A 36 -36.56 23.43 15.27
C MET A 36 -35.42 22.42 15.42
N VAL A 37 -34.18 22.91 15.47
CA VAL A 37 -33.01 22.05 15.66
C VAL A 37 -33.04 21.46 17.08
N LYS A 38 -33.15 20.15 17.18
CA LYS A 38 -33.10 19.41 18.45
C LYS A 38 -31.67 19.08 18.86
N PHE A 39 -30.82 18.76 17.88
CA PHE A 39 -29.43 18.39 18.08
C PHE A 39 -28.56 18.85 16.91
N VAL A 40 -27.34 19.27 17.23
CA VAL A 40 -26.28 19.56 16.25
C VAL A 40 -25.04 18.76 16.63
N GLY A 41 -24.50 18.03 15.67
CA GLY A 41 -23.25 17.31 15.77
C GLY A 41 -22.29 17.69 14.64
N ARG A 42 -21.09 17.09 14.61
CA ARG A 42 -20.08 17.35 13.58
C ARG A 42 -20.60 16.97 12.18
N GLY A 43 -21.22 17.92 11.48
CA GLY A 43 -21.74 17.75 10.12
C GLY A 43 -23.16 17.20 10.00
N ILE A 44 -23.89 17.02 11.10
CA ILE A 44 -25.29 16.57 11.09
C ILE A 44 -26.17 17.40 12.03
N ALA A 45 -27.46 17.46 11.75
CA ALA A 45 -28.47 18.01 12.65
C ALA A 45 -29.70 17.09 12.71
N LEU A 46 -30.37 17.06 13.86
CA LEU A 46 -31.69 16.45 14.03
C LEU A 46 -32.70 17.57 14.23
N ILE A 47 -33.79 17.54 13.48
CA ILE A 47 -34.78 18.60 13.43
C ILE A 47 -36.15 18.05 13.82
N ASP A 48 -36.84 18.74 14.72
CA ASP A 48 -38.24 18.52 15.04
C ASP A 48 -39.14 19.38 14.12
N GLY A 49 -40.29 18.85 13.72
CA GLY A 49 -41.22 19.45 12.77
C GLY A 49 -40.90 19.13 11.31
N LEU A 50 -41.22 20.08 10.41
CA LEU A 50 -41.13 19.89 8.96
C LEU A 50 -41.96 18.69 8.41
N PRO A 51 -43.24 18.46 8.79
CA PRO A 51 -44.06 17.33 8.31
C PRO A 51 -44.14 17.11 6.78
N GLY A 52 -44.03 18.16 5.96
CA GLY A 52 -44.07 18.04 4.49
C GLY A 52 -42.70 17.88 3.79
N VAL A 53 -41.61 17.64 4.53
CA VAL A 53 -40.25 17.65 3.96
C VAL A 53 -39.97 16.33 3.24
N LYS A 54 -39.25 16.41 2.13
CA LYS A 54 -38.91 15.24 1.32
C LYS A 54 -37.48 14.79 1.58
N SER A 55 -37.22 13.50 1.30
CA SER A 55 -35.86 12.98 1.24
C SER A 55 -35.06 13.75 0.19
N GLU A 56 -33.79 14.03 0.49
CA GLU A 56 -32.87 14.80 -0.37
C GLU A 56 -33.27 16.26 -0.61
N GLU A 57 -34.30 16.76 0.10
CA GLU A 57 -34.68 18.18 0.06
C GLU A 57 -33.62 19.05 0.74
N LEU A 58 -33.35 20.20 0.14
CA LEU A 58 -32.49 21.22 0.69
C LEU A 58 -33.28 22.04 1.73
N ILE A 59 -32.66 22.29 2.87
CA ILE A 59 -33.20 23.15 3.93
C ILE A 59 -32.18 24.22 4.30
N ILE A 60 -32.68 25.32 4.86
CA ILE A 60 -31.88 26.48 5.22
C ILE A 60 -31.98 26.72 6.72
N PHE A 61 -30.82 26.68 7.37
CA PHE A 61 -30.61 27.08 8.75
C PHE A 61 -30.35 28.60 8.83
N PRO A 62 -30.38 29.20 10.04
CA PRO A 62 -29.99 30.59 10.24
C PRO A 62 -28.57 30.84 9.70
N GLY A 63 -28.30 32.05 9.23
CA GLY A 63 -26.99 32.38 8.63
C GLY A 63 -26.77 31.84 7.22
N ASN A 64 -27.83 31.39 6.52
CA ASN A 64 -27.78 30.87 5.15
C ASN A 64 -26.90 29.62 5.02
N ILE A 65 -26.90 28.79 6.07
CA ILE A 65 -26.28 27.48 6.12
C ILE A 65 -27.24 26.48 5.48
N TYR A 66 -26.75 25.72 4.51
CA TYR A 66 -27.54 24.72 3.80
C TYR A 66 -27.40 23.34 4.44
N GLY A 67 -28.51 22.62 4.52
CA GLY A 67 -28.54 21.21 4.87
C GLY A 67 -29.31 20.39 3.85
N MET A 68 -28.93 19.13 3.71
CA MET A 68 -29.65 18.16 2.88
C MET A 68 -30.33 17.14 3.79
N VAL A 69 -31.64 16.99 3.63
CA VAL A 69 -32.44 16.01 4.35
C VAL A 69 -32.03 14.61 3.91
N PHE A 70 -31.75 13.74 4.88
CA PHE A 70 -31.20 12.41 4.61
C PHE A 70 -32.02 11.28 5.27
N ASN A 71 -32.49 11.47 6.51
CA ASN A 71 -33.39 10.54 7.19
C ASN A 71 -34.72 11.24 7.51
N LEU A 72 -35.82 10.50 7.37
CA LEU A 72 -37.16 10.90 7.77
C LEU A 72 -37.66 9.90 8.81
N ASP A 73 -37.47 10.21 10.10
CA ASP A 73 -37.96 9.40 11.20
C ASP A 73 -39.33 9.93 11.69
N PRO A 74 -40.13 9.12 12.41
CA PRO A 74 -41.48 9.53 12.81
C PRO A 74 -41.53 10.80 13.69
N GLU A 75 -40.48 11.06 14.47
CA GLU A 75 -40.42 12.16 15.44
C GLU A 75 -39.31 13.17 15.14
N GLU A 76 -38.45 12.91 14.15
CA GLU A 76 -37.34 13.81 13.82
C GLU A 76 -36.85 13.62 12.37
N VAL A 77 -36.22 14.66 11.84
CA VAL A 77 -35.63 14.67 10.50
C VAL A 77 -34.11 14.75 10.64
N GLY A 78 -33.41 13.75 10.09
CA GLY A 78 -31.95 13.71 10.07
C GLY A 78 -31.40 14.44 8.85
N VAL A 79 -30.52 15.41 9.10
CA VAL A 79 -30.01 16.34 8.08
C VAL A 79 -28.49 16.33 8.06
N ILE A 80 -27.93 16.29 6.86
CA ILE A 80 -26.50 16.47 6.60
C ILE A 80 -26.22 17.95 6.37
N ILE A 81 -25.31 18.54 7.15
CA ILE A 81 -24.93 19.95 7.01
C ILE A 81 -23.88 20.11 5.90
N LEU A 82 -24.11 21.04 4.98
CA LEU A 82 -23.27 21.28 3.79
C LEU A 82 -22.32 22.48 3.94
N SER A 83 -22.19 23.03 5.15
CA SER A 83 -21.27 24.13 5.46
C SER A 83 -20.70 23.96 6.87
N LYS A 84 -19.72 24.79 7.23
CA LYS A 84 -19.25 24.85 8.62
C LYS A 84 -20.41 25.21 9.54
N SER A 85 -20.52 24.51 10.66
CA SER A 85 -21.68 24.56 11.57
C SER A 85 -21.33 25.16 12.92
N ASP A 86 -20.24 25.93 13.01
CA ASP A 86 -19.70 26.43 14.28
C ASP A 86 -20.69 27.38 14.99
N ASP A 87 -21.58 28.02 14.24
CA ASP A 87 -22.58 28.96 14.73
C ASP A 87 -23.99 28.35 14.90
N LEU A 88 -24.16 27.04 14.64
CA LEU A 88 -25.48 26.39 14.70
C LEU A 88 -25.77 25.80 16.09
N GLU A 89 -26.83 26.28 16.73
CA GLU A 89 -27.23 25.85 18.08
C GLU A 89 -28.56 25.08 18.09
N ALA A 90 -28.76 24.24 19.11
CA ALA A 90 -30.08 23.66 19.38
C ALA A 90 -31.10 24.77 19.70
N GLY A 91 -32.34 24.61 19.22
CA GLY A 91 -33.37 25.65 19.24
C GLY A 91 -33.40 26.53 17.99
N SER A 92 -32.37 26.46 17.12
CA SER A 92 -32.36 27.21 15.86
C SER A 92 -33.57 26.86 14.99
N THR A 93 -34.19 27.87 14.38
CA THR A 93 -35.31 27.67 13.45
C THR A 93 -34.79 27.30 12.07
N VAL A 94 -35.36 26.26 11.45
CA VAL A 94 -34.96 25.79 10.12
C VAL A 94 -36.14 25.93 9.17
N THR A 95 -35.86 26.34 7.95
CA THR A 95 -36.87 26.52 6.90
C THR A 95 -36.61 25.58 5.74
N ARG A 96 -37.69 25.06 5.16
CA ARG A 96 -37.56 24.24 3.94
C ARG A 96 -37.48 25.10 2.69
N THR A 97 -36.80 24.59 1.66
CA THR A 97 -36.70 25.28 0.37
C THR A 97 -37.71 24.78 -0.66
N GLY A 98 -38.27 23.58 -0.49
CA GLY A 98 -39.11 22.92 -1.50
C GLY A 98 -38.33 22.43 -2.73
N LYS A 99 -37.00 22.49 -2.69
CA LYS A 99 -36.10 22.12 -3.79
C LYS A 99 -35.12 21.05 -3.32
N VAL A 100 -34.77 20.14 -4.22
CA VAL A 100 -33.66 19.20 -4.01
C VAL A 100 -32.32 19.89 -4.21
N MET A 101 -31.24 19.27 -3.72
CA MET A 101 -29.89 19.77 -3.96
C MET A 101 -29.58 19.82 -5.47
N ASP A 102 -29.22 21.00 -5.96
CA ASP A 102 -28.88 21.25 -7.36
C ASP A 102 -27.54 21.99 -7.48
N VAL A 103 -26.96 21.95 -8.68
CA VAL A 103 -25.68 22.61 -8.99
C VAL A 103 -25.79 23.41 -10.29
N PRO A 104 -25.03 24.51 -10.41
CA PRO A 104 -24.92 25.22 -11.68
C PRO A 104 -24.30 24.31 -12.74
N VAL A 105 -24.80 24.41 -13.96
CA VAL A 105 -24.26 23.71 -15.14
C VAL A 105 -24.08 24.71 -16.28
N GLY A 106 -23.11 24.51 -17.18
CA GLY A 106 -22.84 25.47 -18.24
C GLY A 106 -21.41 25.46 -18.77
N GLU A 107 -21.22 26.00 -19.98
CA GLU A 107 -19.89 26.26 -20.57
C GLU A 107 -19.06 27.21 -19.69
N ALA A 108 -19.72 28.09 -18.92
CA ALA A 108 -19.06 29.03 -18.00
C ALA A 108 -18.26 28.35 -16.87
N LEU A 109 -18.41 27.02 -16.67
CA LEU A 109 -17.64 26.24 -15.72
C LEU A 109 -16.27 25.81 -16.27
N LEU A 110 -16.07 25.80 -17.59
CA LEU A 110 -14.79 25.42 -18.19
C LEU A 110 -13.69 26.37 -17.74
N GLY A 111 -12.56 25.82 -17.29
CA GLY A 111 -11.45 26.60 -16.74
C GLY A 111 -11.66 27.10 -15.31
N ARG A 112 -12.74 26.70 -14.65
CA ARG A 112 -13.07 27.16 -13.28
C ARG A 112 -12.77 26.10 -12.23
N VAL A 113 -12.48 26.58 -11.03
CA VAL A 113 -12.38 25.76 -9.82
C VAL A 113 -13.58 26.08 -8.94
N VAL A 114 -14.38 25.08 -8.61
CA VAL A 114 -15.64 25.24 -7.88
C VAL A 114 -15.73 24.26 -6.71
N ASP A 115 -16.52 24.61 -5.69
CA ASP A 115 -16.95 23.66 -4.68
C ASP A 115 -18.17 22.84 -5.18
N PRO A 116 -18.56 21.77 -4.47
CA PRO A 116 -19.74 20.97 -4.82
C PRO A 116 -21.09 21.70 -4.83
N THR A 117 -21.18 22.89 -4.23
CA THR A 117 -22.40 23.72 -4.28
C THR A 117 -22.41 24.63 -5.51
N GLY A 118 -21.29 24.70 -6.24
CA GLY A 118 -21.08 25.54 -7.39
C GLY A 118 -20.56 26.94 -7.06
N ARG A 119 -19.98 27.16 -5.87
CA ARG A 119 -19.29 28.42 -5.55
C ARG A 119 -17.88 28.37 -6.13
N ALA A 120 -17.45 29.46 -6.77
CA ALA A 120 -16.11 29.57 -7.33
C ALA A 120 -15.05 29.69 -6.22
N LEU A 121 -13.98 28.90 -6.32
CA LEU A 121 -12.83 28.88 -5.42
C LEU A 121 -11.57 29.51 -6.04
N ASP A 122 -11.64 29.92 -7.31
CA ASP A 122 -10.49 30.40 -8.10
C ASP A 122 -10.26 31.92 -8.03
N HIS A 123 -11.12 32.68 -7.35
CA HIS A 123 -11.07 34.14 -7.26
C HIS A 123 -11.15 34.89 -8.62
N ILE A 124 -11.60 34.22 -9.69
CA ILE A 124 -11.72 34.81 -11.05
C ILE A 124 -13.06 35.58 -11.21
N GLY A 125 -13.91 35.59 -10.18
CA GLY A 125 -15.22 36.23 -10.17
C GLY A 125 -16.36 35.21 -10.07
N GLN A 126 -17.60 35.69 -10.03
CA GLN A 126 -18.78 34.82 -9.92
C GLN A 126 -19.03 34.04 -11.22
N LEU A 127 -19.71 32.90 -11.10
CA LEU A 127 -20.15 32.14 -12.26
C LEU A 127 -21.43 32.77 -12.82
N HIS A 128 -21.40 33.13 -14.10
CA HIS A 128 -22.58 33.60 -14.82
C HIS A 128 -23.22 32.41 -15.55
N THR A 129 -23.97 31.58 -14.81
CA THR A 129 -24.85 30.57 -15.42
C THR A 129 -26.25 30.64 -14.82
N LEU A 130 -27.26 30.49 -15.70
CA LEU A 130 -28.67 30.51 -15.34
C LEU A 130 -29.24 29.10 -15.14
N GLU A 131 -28.60 28.08 -15.72
CA GLU A 131 -29.08 26.70 -15.68
C GLU A 131 -28.54 25.97 -14.44
N ARG A 132 -29.43 25.29 -13.72
CA ARG A 132 -29.09 24.42 -12.58
C ARG A 132 -29.75 23.06 -12.77
N LYS A 133 -29.06 21.99 -12.38
CA LYS A 133 -29.58 20.62 -12.42
C LYS A 133 -29.42 19.92 -11.08
N PRO A 134 -30.36 19.04 -10.68
CA PRO A 134 -30.24 18.23 -9.46
C PRO A 134 -28.96 17.40 -9.46
N ILE A 135 -28.32 17.22 -8.30
CA ILE A 135 -27.11 16.38 -8.19
C ILE A 135 -27.43 14.88 -8.22
N GLU A 136 -28.61 14.50 -7.72
CA GLU A 136 -29.15 13.15 -7.76
C GLU A 136 -30.01 13.00 -9.00
N ARG A 137 -29.52 12.21 -9.96
CA ARG A 137 -30.17 11.97 -11.24
C ARG A 137 -30.09 10.49 -11.56
N GLU A 138 -31.13 9.98 -12.21
CA GLU A 138 -31.14 8.60 -12.66
C GLU A 138 -30.08 8.38 -13.74
N ALA A 139 -29.42 7.21 -13.69
CA ALA A 139 -28.50 6.80 -14.74
C ALA A 139 -29.28 6.52 -16.04
N PRO A 140 -28.70 6.78 -17.23
CA PRO A 140 -29.35 6.45 -18.50
C PRO A 140 -29.72 4.97 -18.58
N ALA A 141 -30.92 4.66 -19.07
CA ALA A 141 -31.39 3.29 -19.19
C ALA A 141 -30.56 2.51 -20.22
N ILE A 142 -30.53 1.18 -20.13
CA ILE A 142 -29.75 0.33 -21.06
C ILE A 142 -30.10 0.62 -22.53
N MET A 143 -31.39 0.87 -22.81
CA MET A 143 -31.88 1.16 -24.16
C MET A 143 -31.43 2.51 -24.71
N ASP A 144 -30.93 3.40 -23.86
CA ASP A 144 -30.47 4.75 -24.23
C ASP A 144 -28.97 4.79 -24.51
N ARG A 145 -28.27 3.67 -24.27
CA ARG A 145 -26.82 3.54 -24.39
C ARG A 145 -26.41 2.98 -25.76
N GLU A 146 -25.27 3.43 -26.25
CA GLU A 146 -24.52 2.84 -27.37
C GLU A 146 -23.31 2.04 -26.85
N PRO A 147 -22.85 1.00 -27.58
CA PRO A 147 -21.63 0.31 -27.24
C PRO A 147 -20.42 1.26 -27.24
N VAL A 148 -19.50 1.01 -26.31
CA VAL A 148 -18.23 1.73 -26.22
C VAL A 148 -17.27 1.15 -27.27
N THR A 149 -17.12 1.86 -28.40
CA THR A 149 -16.24 1.44 -29.51
C THR A 149 -15.19 2.47 -29.88
N VAL A 150 -15.32 3.71 -29.40
CA VAL A 150 -14.38 4.79 -29.72
C VAL A 150 -13.31 4.86 -28.61
N PRO A 151 -12.01 4.89 -28.95
CA PRO A 151 -10.94 5.01 -27.96
C PRO A 151 -10.98 6.36 -27.23
N LEU A 152 -10.66 6.34 -25.93
CA LEU A 152 -10.16 7.49 -25.20
C LEU A 152 -8.66 7.30 -24.97
N GLN A 153 -7.86 8.01 -25.76
CA GLN A 153 -6.40 7.89 -25.73
C GLN A 153 -5.85 8.53 -24.45
N THR A 154 -5.06 7.79 -23.68
CA THR A 154 -4.39 8.30 -22.46
C THR A 154 -3.02 8.90 -22.75
N GLY A 155 -2.39 8.50 -23.86
CA GLY A 155 -1.03 8.91 -24.19
C GLY A 155 0.03 8.09 -23.46
N LEU A 156 -0.39 7.09 -22.66
CA LEU A 156 0.48 6.20 -21.91
C LEU A 156 0.58 4.86 -22.62
N LYS A 157 1.79 4.49 -23.07
CA LYS A 157 2.06 3.23 -23.81
C LYS A 157 1.44 2.01 -23.14
N VAL A 158 1.65 1.86 -21.83
CA VAL A 158 1.18 0.69 -21.06
C VAL A 158 -0.35 0.61 -20.98
N VAL A 159 -1.03 1.76 -20.94
CA VAL A 159 -2.50 1.81 -20.84
C VAL A 159 -3.10 1.62 -22.22
N ASP A 160 -2.77 2.47 -23.19
CA ASP A 160 -3.38 2.45 -24.53
C ASP A 160 -3.15 1.11 -25.26
N ALA A 161 -1.98 0.48 -25.06
CA ALA A 161 -1.67 -0.81 -25.66
C ALA A 161 -2.28 -2.00 -24.89
N LEU A 162 -2.16 -2.06 -23.56
CA LEU A 162 -2.45 -3.29 -22.80
C LEU A 162 -3.80 -3.25 -22.07
N ILE A 163 -4.25 -2.07 -21.64
CA ILE A 163 -5.46 -1.83 -20.85
C ILE A 163 -6.23 -0.65 -21.47
N PRO A 164 -6.75 -0.80 -22.70
CA PRO A 164 -7.35 0.31 -23.44
C PRO A 164 -8.62 0.83 -22.77
N ILE A 165 -8.81 2.14 -22.84
CA ILE A 165 -9.97 2.87 -22.31
C ILE A 165 -10.80 3.42 -23.47
N GLY A 166 -12.12 3.26 -23.42
CA GLY A 166 -13.05 3.80 -24.39
C GLY A 166 -13.85 5.02 -23.91
N ARG A 167 -14.43 5.74 -24.87
CA ARG A 167 -15.40 6.83 -24.66
C ARG A 167 -16.71 6.26 -24.11
N GLY A 168 -17.06 6.63 -22.87
CA GLY A 168 -18.18 6.06 -22.12
C GLY A 168 -17.83 4.87 -21.20
N GLN A 169 -16.56 4.46 -21.13
CA GLN A 169 -16.09 3.37 -20.26
C GLN A 169 -15.83 3.87 -18.82
N ARG A 170 -15.91 2.97 -17.84
CA ARG A 170 -15.54 3.23 -16.44
C ARG A 170 -14.30 2.43 -16.08
N GLU A 171 -13.13 3.05 -16.02
CA GLU A 171 -11.87 2.36 -15.76
C GLU A 171 -11.26 2.78 -14.42
N LEU A 172 -11.23 1.86 -13.45
CA LEU A 172 -10.73 2.13 -12.10
C LEU A 172 -9.21 2.27 -12.06
N ILE A 173 -8.68 3.33 -11.43
CA ILE A 173 -7.25 3.42 -11.09
C ILE A 173 -7.08 3.04 -9.61
N LEU A 174 -6.49 1.86 -9.37
CA LEU A 174 -6.38 1.24 -8.05
C LEU A 174 -4.91 1.14 -7.62
N GLY A 175 -4.61 1.43 -6.36
CA GLY A 175 -3.27 1.16 -5.80
C GLY A 175 -2.99 1.91 -4.51
N ASP A 176 -1.87 1.58 -3.86
CA ASP A 176 -1.52 2.17 -2.57
C ASP A 176 -1.24 3.67 -2.68
N ARG A 177 -1.13 4.36 -1.53
CA ARG A 177 -0.73 5.76 -1.50
C ARG A 177 0.63 5.95 -2.19
N GLN A 178 0.77 7.08 -2.90
CA GLN A 178 2.01 7.50 -3.58
C GLN A 178 2.53 6.55 -4.69
N THR A 179 1.66 5.82 -5.38
CA THR A 179 2.04 4.93 -6.51
C THR A 179 1.88 5.53 -7.90
N GLY A 180 1.52 6.82 -8.02
CA GLY A 180 1.31 7.50 -9.32
C GLY A 180 -0.12 7.52 -9.85
N LYS A 181 -1.14 7.24 -9.02
CA LYS A 181 -2.56 7.22 -9.46
C LYS A 181 -3.03 8.54 -10.09
N THR A 182 -2.82 9.64 -9.40
CA THR A 182 -3.16 10.98 -9.89
C THR A 182 -2.33 11.38 -11.12
N ALA A 183 -1.09 10.89 -11.24
CA ALA A 183 -0.25 11.15 -12.40
C ALA A 183 -0.85 10.55 -13.68
N ILE A 184 -1.33 9.30 -13.64
CA ILE A 184 -2.04 8.67 -14.78
C ILE A 184 -3.26 9.48 -15.18
N ALA A 185 -4.07 9.91 -14.21
CA ALA A 185 -5.26 10.70 -14.48
C ALA A 185 -4.92 12.07 -15.11
N LEU A 186 -3.87 12.75 -14.61
CA LEU A 186 -3.43 14.03 -15.15
C LEU A 186 -2.85 13.91 -16.55
N ASP A 187 -2.00 12.91 -16.80
CA ASP A 187 -1.45 12.66 -18.14
C ASP A 187 -2.58 12.36 -19.13
N THR A 188 -3.63 11.65 -18.68
CA THR A 188 -4.82 11.42 -19.49
C THR A 188 -5.54 12.72 -19.81
N ILE A 189 -5.76 13.63 -18.84
CA ILE A 189 -6.38 14.95 -19.07
C ILE A 189 -5.53 15.80 -20.01
N ILE A 190 -4.21 15.88 -19.79
CA ILE A 190 -3.28 16.65 -20.63
C ILE A 190 -3.30 16.12 -22.08
N ASN A 191 -3.37 14.81 -22.25
CA ASN A 191 -3.47 14.19 -23.57
C ASN A 191 -4.81 14.48 -24.28
N GLN A 192 -5.82 15.06 -23.62
CA GLN A 192 -7.09 15.44 -24.28
C GLN A 192 -7.03 16.78 -25.02
N LYS A 193 -5.91 17.50 -24.95
CA LYS A 193 -5.70 18.72 -25.73
C LYS A 193 -5.97 18.46 -27.21
N ASP A 194 -6.72 19.37 -27.84
CA ASP A 194 -7.13 19.31 -29.25
C ASP A 194 -8.00 18.09 -29.66
N LYS A 195 -8.53 17.30 -28.69
CA LYS A 195 -9.38 16.12 -28.96
C LYS A 195 -10.88 16.35 -28.77
N ASN A 196 -11.27 17.59 -28.46
CA ASN A 196 -12.65 17.99 -28.19
C ASN A 196 -13.32 17.15 -27.07
N VAL A 197 -12.54 16.81 -26.03
CA VAL A 197 -13.03 16.12 -24.83
C VAL A 197 -13.03 17.12 -23.68
N VAL A 198 -14.17 17.29 -23.02
CA VAL A 198 -14.28 18.09 -21.79
C VAL A 198 -13.77 17.26 -20.62
N CYS A 199 -12.97 17.84 -19.75
CA CYS A 199 -12.46 17.16 -18.57
C CYS A 199 -13.11 17.70 -17.29
N VAL A 200 -13.38 16.82 -16.34
CA VAL A 200 -13.84 17.16 -15.00
C VAL A 200 -12.97 16.43 -14.00
N TYR A 201 -12.27 17.17 -13.13
CA TYR A 201 -11.46 16.61 -12.07
C TYR A 201 -12.11 16.88 -10.72
N CYS A 202 -12.58 15.83 -10.05
CA CYS A 202 -13.24 15.89 -8.75
C CYS A 202 -12.28 15.49 -7.63
N ALA A 203 -11.77 16.47 -6.88
CA ALA A 203 -10.95 16.28 -5.70
C ALA A 203 -11.82 16.10 -4.43
N ILE A 204 -11.76 14.92 -3.82
CA ILE A 204 -12.61 14.53 -2.69
C ILE A 204 -11.75 14.42 -1.43
N GLY A 205 -11.90 15.38 -0.52
CA GLY A 205 -11.18 15.40 0.75
C GLY A 205 -9.66 15.47 0.61
N GLN A 206 -9.15 16.01 -0.50
CA GLN A 206 -7.72 16.11 -0.77
C GLN A 206 -7.07 17.25 0.02
N ARG A 207 -5.75 17.23 0.14
CA ARG A 207 -5.01 18.36 0.73
C ARG A 207 -5.06 19.55 -0.23
N SER A 208 -5.39 20.73 0.28
CA SER A 208 -5.50 21.95 -0.54
C SER A 208 -4.21 22.27 -1.30
N SER A 209 -3.04 22.00 -0.72
CA SER A 209 -1.74 22.17 -1.39
C SER A 209 -1.54 21.21 -2.57
N SER A 210 -2.03 19.97 -2.47
CA SER A 210 -2.00 19.00 -3.57
C SER A 210 -2.90 19.43 -4.72
N VAL A 211 -4.12 19.90 -4.40
CA VAL A 211 -5.07 20.40 -5.42
C VAL A 211 -4.52 21.66 -6.09
N ALA A 212 -3.93 22.58 -5.34
CA ALA A 212 -3.31 23.78 -5.90
C ALA A 212 -2.16 23.44 -6.87
N LYS A 213 -1.29 22.48 -6.49
CA LYS A 213 -0.24 21.98 -7.40
C LYS A 213 -0.83 21.36 -8.67
N LEU A 214 -1.90 20.58 -8.52
CA LEU A 214 -2.58 19.97 -9.66
C LEU A 214 -3.17 21.01 -10.62
N ILE A 215 -3.83 22.03 -10.10
CA ILE A 215 -4.38 23.13 -10.92
C ILE A 215 -3.25 23.86 -11.66
N GLU A 216 -2.13 24.11 -10.98
CA GLU A 216 -0.95 24.71 -11.60
C GLU A 216 -0.36 23.82 -12.70
N ASP A 217 -0.26 22.51 -12.47
CA ASP A 217 0.20 21.56 -13.48
C ASP A 217 -0.75 21.53 -14.70
N LEU A 218 -2.07 21.59 -14.49
CA LEU A 218 -3.04 21.71 -15.59
C LEU A 218 -2.89 23.03 -16.37
N ARG A 219 -2.63 24.16 -15.69
CA ARG A 219 -2.41 25.44 -16.36
C ARG A 219 -1.14 25.45 -17.18
N ARG A 220 -0.04 24.91 -16.65
CA ARG A 220 1.26 24.83 -17.36
C ARG A 220 1.19 24.04 -18.66
N HIS A 221 0.30 23.04 -18.70
CA HIS A 221 0.10 22.21 -19.88
C HIS A 221 -1.10 22.65 -20.73
N GLU A 222 -1.65 23.84 -20.48
CA GLU A 222 -2.81 24.40 -21.21
C GLU A 222 -4.05 23.48 -21.17
N ALA A 223 -4.14 22.63 -20.13
CA ALA A 223 -5.24 21.68 -19.94
C ALA A 223 -6.41 22.28 -19.15
N MET A 224 -6.18 23.39 -18.45
CA MET A 224 -7.23 24.04 -17.64
C MET A 224 -8.38 24.57 -18.52
N GLU A 225 -8.12 25.01 -19.75
CA GLU A 225 -9.14 25.64 -20.63
C GLU A 225 -10.36 24.75 -20.91
N TYR A 226 -10.16 23.43 -20.96
CA TYR A 226 -11.21 22.44 -21.17
C TYR A 226 -11.50 21.61 -19.92
N THR A 227 -10.96 21.99 -18.75
CA THR A 227 -11.12 21.26 -17.50
C THR A 227 -11.92 22.04 -16.46
N ILE A 228 -12.87 21.37 -15.81
CA ILE A 228 -13.58 21.83 -14.62
C ILE A 228 -12.95 21.15 -13.41
N VAL A 229 -12.55 21.89 -12.39
CA VAL A 229 -12.06 21.30 -11.14
C VAL A 229 -13.11 21.48 -10.05
N VAL A 230 -13.69 20.37 -9.58
CA VAL A 230 -14.59 20.35 -8.42
C VAL A 230 -13.78 19.92 -7.21
N SER A 231 -13.69 20.76 -6.19
CA SER A 231 -12.77 20.52 -5.07
C SER A 231 -13.45 20.57 -3.71
N THR A 232 -13.13 19.57 -2.88
CA THR A 232 -13.32 19.58 -1.43
C THR A 232 -11.99 19.27 -0.75
N SER A 233 -11.70 20.04 0.29
CA SER A 233 -10.55 19.86 1.15
C SER A 233 -10.81 18.83 2.25
N GLY A 234 -9.74 18.34 2.88
CA GLY A 234 -9.84 17.48 4.06
C GLY A 234 -10.56 18.13 5.25
N GLU A 235 -10.58 19.45 5.33
CA GLU A 235 -11.21 20.23 6.40
C GLU A 235 -12.71 20.48 6.18
N ASP A 236 -13.19 20.27 4.95
CA ASP A 236 -14.60 20.48 4.65
C ASP A 236 -15.51 19.46 5.36
N PRO A 237 -16.76 19.85 5.67
CA PRO A 237 -17.72 18.97 6.31
C PRO A 237 -17.90 17.66 5.53
N PRO A 238 -18.18 16.53 6.20
CA PRO A 238 -18.43 15.25 5.54
C PRO A 238 -19.54 15.33 4.48
N GLY A 239 -20.55 16.18 4.70
CA GLY A 239 -21.62 16.44 3.73
C GLY A 239 -21.12 16.96 2.38
N MET A 240 -20.18 17.91 2.39
CA MET A 240 -19.56 18.44 1.16
C MET A 240 -18.79 17.36 0.40
N LYS A 241 -18.02 16.54 1.12
CA LYS A 241 -17.28 15.41 0.53
C LYS A 241 -18.21 14.37 -0.08
N PHE A 242 -19.38 14.14 0.53
CA PHE A 242 -20.40 13.21 0.03
C PHE A 242 -21.05 13.71 -1.27
N ILE A 243 -21.41 14.99 -1.37
CA ILE A 243 -22.06 15.51 -2.58
C ILE A 243 -21.08 15.79 -3.73
N ALA A 244 -19.77 15.88 -3.46
CA ALA A 244 -18.76 16.27 -4.45
C ALA A 244 -18.78 15.44 -5.74
N PRO A 245 -18.79 14.09 -5.70
CA PRO A 245 -18.80 13.29 -6.93
C PRO A 245 -20.10 13.49 -7.70
N TYR A 246 -21.25 13.54 -7.04
CA TYR A 246 -22.56 13.74 -7.67
C TYR A 246 -22.69 15.11 -8.34
N ALA A 247 -22.18 16.16 -7.70
CA ALA A 247 -22.08 17.49 -8.28
C ALA A 247 -21.21 17.49 -9.54
N ALA A 248 -20.02 16.89 -9.47
CA ALA A 248 -19.11 16.78 -10.60
C ALA A 248 -19.71 15.99 -11.77
N THR A 249 -20.38 14.86 -11.50
CA THR A 249 -21.07 14.06 -12.53
C THR A 249 -22.18 14.87 -13.19
N THR A 250 -22.96 15.64 -12.43
CA THR A 250 -24.04 16.47 -12.98
C THR A 250 -23.50 17.58 -13.89
N MET A 251 -22.39 18.21 -13.51
CA MET A 251 -21.70 19.19 -14.35
C MET A 251 -21.15 18.52 -15.64
N ALA A 252 -20.66 17.29 -15.55
CA ALA A 252 -20.18 16.52 -16.69
C ALA A 252 -21.31 16.10 -17.65
N GLU A 253 -22.44 15.63 -17.11
CA GLU A 253 -23.62 15.20 -17.89
C GLU A 253 -24.20 16.31 -18.77
N TYR A 254 -24.13 17.58 -18.34
CA TYR A 254 -24.55 18.72 -19.14
C TYR A 254 -23.88 18.75 -20.52
N PHE A 255 -22.61 18.36 -20.61
CA PHE A 255 -21.86 18.31 -21.87
C PHE A 255 -22.15 17.02 -22.63
N MET A 256 -22.25 15.88 -21.94
CA MET A 256 -22.62 14.59 -22.53
C MET A 256 -23.99 14.65 -23.24
N GLU A 257 -25.00 15.23 -22.60
CA GLU A 257 -26.35 15.40 -23.16
C GLU A 257 -26.38 16.34 -24.38
N ARG A 258 -25.37 17.20 -24.54
CA ARG A 258 -25.19 18.06 -25.73
C ARG A 258 -24.33 17.41 -26.81
N GLY A 259 -24.04 16.12 -26.69
CA GLY A 259 -23.28 15.38 -27.69
C GLY A 259 -21.76 15.54 -27.60
N ARG A 260 -21.24 16.11 -26.50
CA ARG A 260 -19.79 16.21 -26.28
C ARG A 260 -19.28 14.93 -25.61
N ASP A 261 -18.00 14.65 -25.85
CA ASP A 261 -17.28 13.62 -25.11
C ASP A 261 -16.68 14.23 -23.84
N VAL A 262 -16.80 13.51 -22.74
CA VAL A 262 -16.44 13.99 -21.41
C VAL A 262 -15.62 12.94 -20.68
N LEU A 263 -14.57 13.38 -20.01
CA LEU A 263 -13.73 12.59 -19.12
C LEU A 263 -13.90 13.11 -17.69
N ILE A 264 -14.32 12.26 -16.75
CA ILE A 264 -14.41 12.59 -15.33
C ILE A 264 -13.44 11.75 -14.49
N VAL A 265 -12.70 12.40 -13.61
CA VAL A 265 -11.78 11.77 -12.64
C VAL A 265 -12.32 11.98 -11.24
N TYR A 266 -12.38 10.93 -10.42
CA TYR A 266 -12.76 11.02 -9.01
C TYR A 266 -11.57 10.69 -8.11
N ASP A 267 -10.98 11.68 -7.42
CA ASP A 267 -9.76 11.55 -6.61
C ASP A 267 -10.02 11.91 -5.12
N ASP A 268 -10.39 10.98 -4.23
CA ASP A 268 -10.61 9.55 -4.49
C ASP A 268 -11.95 9.06 -3.90
N LEU A 269 -12.47 7.97 -4.45
CA LEU A 269 -13.72 7.37 -3.96
C LEU A 269 -13.54 6.68 -2.60
N THR A 270 -12.31 6.45 -2.16
CA THR A 270 -12.03 5.99 -0.80
C THR A 270 -12.42 7.05 0.23
N ASN A 271 -12.03 8.31 0.02
CA ASN A 271 -12.43 9.43 0.87
C ASN A 271 -13.94 9.68 0.81
N HIS A 272 -14.56 9.51 -0.35
CA HIS A 272 -16.02 9.57 -0.50
C HIS A 272 -16.72 8.52 0.38
N ALA A 273 -16.29 7.26 0.30
CA ALA A 273 -16.82 6.18 1.11
C ALA A 273 -16.67 6.44 2.62
N ILE A 274 -15.51 6.99 3.02
CA ILE A 274 -15.23 7.34 4.42
C ILE A 274 -16.16 8.45 4.90
N ALA A 275 -16.38 9.49 4.09
CA ALA A 275 -17.33 10.56 4.41
C ALA A 275 -18.75 10.01 4.56
N TYR A 276 -19.17 9.12 3.65
CA TYR A 276 -20.48 8.47 3.74
C TYR A 276 -20.64 7.61 5.00
N ARG A 277 -19.59 6.87 5.36
CA ARG A 277 -19.53 6.09 6.61
C ARG A 277 -19.66 6.99 7.83
N GLU A 278 -18.93 8.11 7.86
CA GLU A 278 -18.99 9.08 8.97
C GLU A 278 -20.41 9.62 9.14
N LEU A 279 -21.04 10.09 8.05
CA LEU A 279 -22.42 10.58 8.07
C LEU A 279 -23.42 9.51 8.55
N SER A 280 -23.28 8.28 8.05
CA SER A 280 -24.17 7.18 8.41
C SER A 280 -24.08 6.81 9.88
N LEU A 281 -22.87 6.76 10.44
CA LEU A 281 -22.64 6.48 11.87
C LEU A 281 -23.18 7.60 12.76
N LEU A 282 -22.99 8.86 12.36
CA LEU A 282 -23.51 10.02 13.08
C LEU A 282 -25.04 10.03 13.10
N LEU A 283 -25.68 9.66 11.98
CA LEU A 283 -27.13 9.48 11.86
C LEU A 283 -27.63 8.13 12.41
N ARG A 284 -26.77 7.40 13.12
CA ARG A 284 -27.10 6.13 13.82
C ARG A 284 -27.67 5.05 12.90
N ARG A 285 -27.32 5.07 11.62
CA ARG A 285 -27.64 3.96 10.71
C ARG A 285 -26.83 2.72 11.10
N PRO A 286 -27.42 1.51 11.02
CA PRO A 286 -26.72 0.28 11.37
C PRO A 286 -25.52 0.05 10.44
N PRO A 287 -24.30 -0.12 10.99
CA PRO A 287 -23.11 -0.37 10.18
C PRO A 287 -23.02 -1.83 9.74
N GLY A 288 -22.32 -2.05 8.63
CA GLY A 288 -21.94 -3.35 8.09
C GLY A 288 -20.44 -3.61 8.17
N ARG A 289 -19.89 -4.24 7.13
CA ARG A 289 -18.46 -4.61 7.05
C ARG A 289 -17.57 -3.36 7.08
N GLU A 290 -16.49 -3.41 7.88
CA GLU A 290 -15.56 -2.28 8.06
C GLU A 290 -16.27 -0.97 8.50
N ALA A 291 -17.41 -1.11 9.20
CA ALA A 291 -18.32 -0.07 9.65
C ALA A 291 -18.99 0.77 8.54
N PHE A 292 -18.85 0.40 7.27
CA PHE A 292 -19.60 1.05 6.18
C PHE A 292 -21.09 0.66 6.23
N PRO A 293 -22.01 1.55 5.89
CA PRO A 293 -23.43 1.23 5.80
C PRO A 293 -23.70 0.20 4.69
N GLY A 294 -24.78 -0.57 4.80
CA GLY A 294 -25.11 -1.66 3.88
C GLY A 294 -25.36 -1.22 2.43
N ASP A 295 -25.69 0.06 2.21
CA ASP A 295 -25.98 0.66 0.91
C ASP A 295 -24.77 1.37 0.27
N VAL A 296 -23.56 1.27 0.84
CA VAL A 296 -22.35 1.89 0.25
C VAL A 296 -22.07 1.42 -1.18
N PHE A 297 -22.47 0.18 -1.52
CA PHE A 297 -22.41 -0.32 -2.89
C PHE A 297 -23.34 0.48 -3.81
N TYR A 298 -24.58 0.72 -3.37
CA TYR A 298 -25.58 1.46 -4.13
C TYR A 298 -25.15 2.92 -4.38
N ILE A 299 -24.54 3.56 -3.38
CA ILE A 299 -23.99 4.91 -3.49
C ILE A 299 -22.98 5.03 -4.64
N HIS A 300 -22.03 4.09 -4.75
CA HIS A 300 -21.06 4.12 -5.85
C HIS A 300 -21.63 3.60 -7.17
N SER A 301 -22.56 2.65 -7.14
CA SER A 301 -23.15 2.11 -8.38
C SER A 301 -24.04 3.16 -9.05
N ARG A 302 -24.93 3.84 -8.32
CA ARG A 302 -25.76 4.92 -8.87
C ARG A 302 -24.94 6.12 -9.35
N LEU A 303 -23.76 6.34 -8.78
CA LEU A 303 -22.81 7.35 -9.25
C LEU A 303 -22.14 6.93 -10.57
N LEU A 304 -21.50 5.76 -10.61
CA LEU A 304 -20.68 5.34 -11.74
C LEU A 304 -21.52 4.88 -12.94
N GLU A 305 -22.74 4.37 -12.72
CA GLU A 305 -23.66 3.98 -13.81
C GLU A 305 -24.16 5.17 -14.64
N ARG A 306 -24.02 6.40 -14.15
CA ARG A 306 -24.32 7.63 -14.92
C ARG A 306 -23.32 7.88 -16.05
N SER A 307 -22.12 7.31 -15.95
CA SER A 307 -21.07 7.42 -16.97
C SER A 307 -21.30 6.39 -18.07
N THR A 308 -21.67 6.85 -19.27
CA THR A 308 -22.01 5.98 -20.40
C THR A 308 -21.80 6.67 -21.75
N HIS A 309 -22.06 5.96 -22.85
CA HIS A 309 -22.11 6.52 -24.20
C HIS A 309 -23.58 6.54 -24.65
N LEU A 310 -24.12 7.73 -24.93
CA LEU A 310 -25.53 7.90 -25.31
C LEU A 310 -25.75 7.56 -26.78
N LYS A 311 -26.98 7.14 -27.11
CA LYS A 311 -27.44 7.08 -28.50
C LYS A 311 -27.44 8.45 -29.16
N LYS A 312 -27.26 8.46 -30.48
CA LYS A 312 -27.31 9.68 -31.31
C LYS A 312 -28.61 10.46 -31.14
N GLU A 313 -29.73 9.77 -30.93
CA GLU A 313 -31.05 10.36 -30.67
C GLU A 313 -31.11 11.17 -29.37
N LEU A 314 -30.23 10.86 -28.41
CA LEU A 314 -30.11 11.51 -27.10
C LEU A 314 -28.85 12.40 -27.03
N GLY A 315 -28.37 12.89 -28.18
CA GLY A 315 -27.21 13.77 -28.30
C GLY A 315 -25.92 13.03 -28.71
N GLY A 316 -25.79 11.74 -28.44
CA GLY A 316 -24.65 10.92 -28.87
C GLY A 316 -23.34 11.17 -28.12
N GLY A 317 -23.36 11.92 -27.02
CA GLY A 317 -22.18 12.22 -26.23
C GLY A 317 -21.78 11.05 -25.33
N SER A 318 -20.57 11.13 -24.77
CA SER A 318 -20.05 10.10 -23.86
C SER A 318 -19.49 10.71 -22.58
N LEU A 319 -19.57 9.94 -21.49
CA LEU A 319 -18.95 10.24 -20.22
C LEU A 319 -18.09 9.06 -19.79
N THR A 320 -16.77 9.18 -19.98
CA THR A 320 -15.77 8.23 -19.49
C THR A 320 -15.39 8.56 -18.05
N ALA A 321 -15.39 7.57 -17.16
CA ALA A 321 -15.04 7.75 -15.76
C ALA A 321 -13.72 7.06 -15.41
N LEU A 322 -12.84 7.80 -14.72
CA LEU A 322 -11.62 7.30 -14.09
C LEU A 322 -11.71 7.46 -12.56
N PRO A 323 -12.44 6.57 -11.86
CA PRO A 323 -12.42 6.59 -10.41
C PRO A 323 -11.05 6.18 -9.88
N ILE A 324 -10.54 6.91 -8.89
CA ILE A 324 -9.33 6.54 -8.15
C ILE A 324 -9.74 5.93 -6.82
N VAL A 325 -9.09 4.82 -6.44
CA VAL A 325 -9.27 4.17 -5.14
C VAL A 325 -7.89 3.86 -4.55
N ALA A 326 -7.70 4.26 -3.29
CA ALA A 326 -6.53 3.89 -2.53
C ALA A 326 -6.70 2.51 -1.88
N THR A 327 -5.73 1.63 -2.07
CA THR A 327 -5.57 0.40 -1.27
C THR A 327 -4.67 0.65 -0.07
N GLU A 328 -4.86 -0.15 0.99
CA GLU A 328 -3.94 -0.20 2.12
C GLU A 328 -3.13 -1.49 2.04
N ALA A 329 -1.79 -1.37 1.98
CA ALA A 329 -0.87 -2.50 1.92
C ALA A 329 -1.22 -3.54 0.85
N GLN A 330 -1.51 -3.08 -0.38
CA GLN A 330 -1.86 -3.90 -1.54
C GLN A 330 -3.13 -4.78 -1.32
N ASN A 331 -3.97 -4.45 -0.33
CA ASN A 331 -5.17 -5.23 -0.05
C ASN A 331 -6.33 -4.87 -1.00
N VAL A 332 -6.36 -5.53 -2.15
CA VAL A 332 -7.46 -5.44 -3.12
C VAL A 332 -8.77 -6.09 -2.64
N ALA A 333 -8.69 -6.95 -1.61
CA ALA A 333 -9.85 -7.66 -1.04
C ALA A 333 -10.54 -6.88 0.09
N ALA A 334 -10.10 -5.64 0.36
CA ALA A 334 -10.82 -4.72 1.23
C ALA A 334 -12.21 -4.38 0.65
N TYR A 335 -13.14 -3.99 1.52
CA TYR A 335 -14.56 -3.90 1.15
C TYR A 335 -14.82 -2.89 0.02
N ILE A 336 -14.29 -1.67 0.12
CA ILE A 336 -14.51 -0.61 -0.89
C ILE A 336 -13.84 -0.91 -2.24
N PRO A 337 -12.55 -1.31 -2.32
CA PRO A 337 -11.94 -1.76 -3.57
C PRO A 337 -12.74 -2.86 -4.26
N THR A 338 -13.17 -3.89 -3.53
CA THR A 338 -13.93 -5.02 -4.09
C THR A 338 -15.24 -4.54 -4.73
N ASN A 339 -15.98 -3.66 -4.05
CA ASN A 339 -17.22 -3.09 -4.58
C ASN A 339 -16.96 -2.31 -5.88
N ILE A 340 -15.98 -1.42 -5.90
CA ILE A 340 -15.74 -0.56 -7.07
C ILE A 340 -15.17 -1.37 -8.26
N ILE A 341 -14.35 -2.40 -8.02
CA ILE A 341 -13.90 -3.35 -9.06
C ILE A 341 -15.09 -4.06 -9.72
N SER A 342 -16.15 -4.35 -8.97
CA SER A 342 -17.35 -5.01 -9.49
C SER A 342 -18.32 -4.07 -10.23
N ILE A 343 -18.23 -2.75 -10.00
CA ILE A 343 -19.07 -1.74 -10.65
C ILE A 343 -18.45 -1.21 -11.95
N THR A 344 -17.13 -1.03 -11.95
CA THR A 344 -16.40 -0.49 -13.12
C THR A 344 -16.33 -1.50 -14.26
N ASP A 345 -15.88 -1.09 -15.44
CA ASP A 345 -15.68 -1.96 -16.61
C ASP A 345 -14.25 -2.51 -16.68
N GLY A 346 -13.40 -2.16 -15.73
CA GLY A 346 -11.99 -2.56 -15.71
C GLY A 346 -11.24 -1.86 -14.60
N GLN A 347 -9.98 -2.25 -14.41
CA GLN A 347 -9.07 -1.65 -13.47
C GLN A 347 -7.63 -1.60 -13.99
N ILE A 348 -6.95 -0.51 -13.68
CA ILE A 348 -5.51 -0.28 -13.78
C ILE A 348 -4.95 -0.38 -12.35
N TYR A 349 -4.21 -1.44 -12.06
CA TYR A 349 -3.60 -1.67 -10.76
C TYR A 349 -2.16 -1.14 -10.73
N LEU A 350 -1.88 -0.22 -9.81
CA LEU A 350 -0.56 0.34 -9.56
C LEU A 350 0.16 -0.39 -8.43
N SER A 351 1.25 -1.05 -8.77
CA SER A 351 2.04 -1.86 -7.85
C SER A 351 3.12 -1.02 -7.14
N PRO A 352 3.12 -0.99 -5.80
CA PRO A 352 4.21 -0.42 -5.02
C PRO A 352 5.58 -1.04 -5.34
N ASP A 353 5.61 -2.32 -5.74
CA ASP A 353 6.86 -3.03 -6.04
C ASP A 353 7.47 -2.53 -7.36
N LEU A 354 6.64 -2.24 -8.36
CA LEU A 354 7.09 -1.64 -9.62
C LEU A 354 7.56 -0.20 -9.40
N PHE A 355 6.81 0.55 -8.59
CA PHE A 355 7.17 1.92 -8.21
C PHE A 355 8.54 1.98 -7.52
N ARG A 356 8.79 1.11 -6.52
CA ARG A 356 10.09 1.05 -5.81
C ARG A 356 11.26 0.62 -6.71
N LYS A 357 10.98 -0.10 -7.81
CA LYS A 357 11.98 -0.48 -8.81
C LYS A 357 12.24 0.62 -9.86
N GLY A 358 11.57 1.77 -9.76
CA GLY A 358 11.66 2.85 -10.74
C GLY A 358 10.99 2.52 -12.08
N ILE A 359 10.05 1.56 -12.10
CA ILE A 359 9.25 1.26 -13.30
C ILE A 359 7.99 2.12 -13.23
N LEU A 360 7.99 3.20 -14.03
CA LEU A 360 6.92 4.19 -14.08
C LEU A 360 6.39 4.32 -15.52
N PRO A 361 5.06 4.35 -15.74
CA PRO A 361 3.99 4.18 -14.76
C PRO A 361 4.00 2.77 -14.13
N ALA A 362 3.70 2.69 -12.83
CA ALA A 362 3.84 1.46 -12.03
C ALA A 362 2.71 0.45 -12.24
N VAL A 363 2.26 0.25 -13.48
CA VAL A 363 1.10 -0.56 -13.85
C VAL A 363 1.45 -2.05 -13.85
N ASP A 364 0.76 -2.82 -13.02
CA ASP A 364 0.82 -4.29 -13.02
C ASP A 364 -0.12 -4.83 -14.10
N VAL A 365 0.46 -5.29 -15.21
CA VAL A 365 -0.31 -5.74 -16.39
C VAL A 365 -1.11 -7.00 -16.08
N GLY A 366 -0.62 -7.88 -15.19
CA GLY A 366 -1.30 -9.12 -14.83
C GLY A 366 -2.56 -8.88 -14.00
N LYS A 367 -2.54 -7.90 -13.09
CA LYS A 367 -3.71 -7.53 -12.26
C LYS A 367 -4.66 -6.54 -12.92
N SER A 368 -4.20 -5.83 -13.95
CA SER A 368 -4.99 -4.84 -14.67
C SER A 368 -5.84 -5.49 -15.77
N VAL A 369 -7.08 -5.02 -15.93
CA VAL A 369 -8.07 -5.61 -16.83
C VAL A 369 -8.94 -4.51 -17.42
N SER A 370 -9.15 -4.51 -18.74
CA SER A 370 -10.22 -3.74 -19.40
C SER A 370 -11.22 -4.74 -19.98
N ARG A 371 -12.47 -4.76 -19.49
CA ARG A 371 -13.51 -5.73 -19.91
C ARG A 371 -14.09 -5.39 -21.28
N VAL A 372 -14.00 -4.14 -21.71
CA VAL A 372 -14.36 -3.74 -23.08
C VAL A 372 -13.31 -4.26 -24.08
N GLY A 373 -12.04 -4.31 -23.65
CA GLY A 373 -10.95 -4.94 -24.36
C GLY A 373 -10.60 -4.24 -25.69
N GLY A 374 -10.11 -4.99 -26.67
CA GLY A 374 -9.62 -4.43 -27.94
C GLY A 374 -10.69 -3.73 -28.80
N LYS A 375 -11.99 -3.81 -28.46
CA LYS A 375 -13.05 -3.10 -29.18
C LYS A 375 -12.88 -1.59 -29.15
N THR A 376 -12.30 -1.06 -28.08
CA THR A 376 -11.98 0.36 -27.89
C THR A 376 -10.57 0.75 -28.32
N GLN A 377 -9.85 -0.14 -29.02
CA GLN A 377 -8.56 0.18 -29.64
C GLN A 377 -8.71 0.51 -31.11
N LEU A 378 -7.85 1.42 -31.59
CA LEU A 378 -7.67 1.61 -33.02
C LEU A 378 -7.20 0.29 -33.67
N PRO A 379 -7.60 -0.01 -34.92
CA PRO A 379 -7.26 -1.28 -35.57
C PRO A 379 -5.76 -1.60 -35.56
N VAL A 380 -4.93 -0.57 -35.64
CA VAL A 380 -3.47 -0.65 -35.59
C VAL A 380 -2.94 -1.23 -34.28
N TYR A 381 -3.47 -0.83 -33.11
CA TYR A 381 -3.05 -1.38 -31.83
C TYR A 381 -3.31 -2.87 -31.74
N ARG A 382 -4.42 -3.38 -32.31
CA ARG A 382 -4.74 -4.82 -32.27
C ARG A 382 -3.66 -5.67 -32.94
N SER A 383 -3.03 -5.14 -33.99
CA SER A 383 -1.97 -5.85 -34.71
C SER A 383 -0.65 -5.92 -33.92
N VAL A 384 -0.41 -4.99 -33.00
CA VAL A 384 0.85 -4.88 -32.25
C VAL A 384 0.69 -5.37 -30.80
N ALA A 385 -0.37 -4.96 -30.12
CA ALA A 385 -0.58 -5.19 -28.70
C ALA A 385 -1.13 -6.57 -28.33
N GLY A 386 -1.77 -7.27 -29.28
CA GLY A 386 -2.41 -8.57 -29.03
C GLY A 386 -1.44 -9.62 -28.49
N ASN A 387 -0.28 -9.77 -29.15
CA ASN A 387 0.79 -10.66 -28.70
C ASN A 387 1.58 -10.06 -27.52
N LEU A 388 1.70 -8.73 -27.45
CA LEU A 388 2.50 -8.05 -26.46
C LEU A 388 2.01 -8.29 -25.03
N ARG A 389 0.69 -8.20 -24.78
CA ARG A 389 0.14 -8.42 -23.44
C ARG A 389 0.41 -9.83 -22.91
N LEU A 390 0.16 -10.85 -23.73
CA LEU A 390 0.36 -12.24 -23.35
C LEU A 390 1.84 -12.52 -23.09
N SER A 391 2.72 -12.09 -24.01
CA SER A 391 4.17 -12.28 -23.87
C SER A 391 4.74 -11.55 -22.65
N TYR A 392 4.26 -10.35 -22.35
CA TYR A 392 4.68 -9.58 -21.18
C TYR A 392 4.21 -10.22 -19.86
N SER A 393 2.97 -10.73 -19.81
CA SER A 393 2.46 -11.46 -18.64
C SER A 393 3.26 -12.73 -18.37
N GLN A 394 3.57 -13.50 -19.42
CA GLN A 394 4.41 -14.70 -19.32
C GLN A 394 5.83 -14.34 -18.86
N PHE A 395 6.39 -13.23 -19.34
CA PHE A 395 7.67 -12.72 -18.88
C PHE A 395 7.66 -12.38 -17.37
N GLU A 396 6.65 -11.68 -16.86
CA GLU A 396 6.57 -11.35 -15.44
C GLU A 396 6.47 -12.59 -14.54
N GLU A 397 5.78 -13.63 -15.02
CA GLU A 397 5.72 -14.92 -14.35
C GLU A 397 7.08 -15.64 -14.36
N LEU A 398 7.69 -15.78 -15.53
CA LEU A 398 9.02 -16.40 -15.69
C LEU A 398 10.10 -15.66 -14.89
N GLU A 399 10.06 -14.34 -14.82
CA GLU A 399 11.03 -13.56 -14.04
C GLU A 399 10.94 -13.86 -12.54
N LYS A 400 9.73 -14.12 -12.02
CA LYS A 400 9.55 -14.54 -10.62
C LYS A 400 10.13 -15.94 -10.40
N PHE A 401 9.87 -16.88 -11.32
CA PHE A 401 10.38 -18.25 -11.22
C PHE A 401 11.91 -18.35 -11.40
N ALA A 402 12.49 -17.56 -12.30
CA ALA A 402 13.92 -17.56 -12.59
C ALA A 402 14.78 -17.19 -11.36
N ARG A 403 14.20 -16.57 -10.33
CA ARG A 403 14.88 -16.30 -9.05
C ARG A 403 15.21 -17.55 -8.23
N PHE A 404 14.53 -18.66 -8.52
CA PHE A 404 14.68 -19.94 -7.81
C PHE A 404 15.48 -20.98 -8.59
N SER A 405 15.82 -20.71 -9.85
CA SER A 405 16.53 -21.65 -10.73
C SER A 405 17.97 -21.21 -10.95
N THR A 406 18.93 -22.13 -10.76
CA THR A 406 20.37 -21.85 -10.98
C THR A 406 20.81 -21.98 -12.44
N ARG A 407 20.05 -22.71 -13.26
CA ARG A 407 20.26 -22.85 -14.71
C ARG A 407 18.96 -22.59 -15.44
N LEU A 408 19.01 -21.69 -16.42
CA LEU A 408 17.91 -21.40 -17.33
C LEU A 408 18.29 -21.97 -18.70
N ASP A 409 17.35 -22.60 -19.39
CA ASP A 409 17.52 -22.98 -20.78
C ASP A 409 17.56 -21.74 -21.68
N GLU A 410 18.12 -21.90 -22.88
CA GLU A 410 18.36 -20.80 -23.82
C GLU A 410 17.06 -20.10 -24.26
N GLN A 411 15.95 -20.84 -24.37
CA GLN A 411 14.66 -20.29 -24.78
C GLN A 411 14.06 -19.41 -23.66
N THR A 412 14.13 -19.88 -22.41
CA THR A 412 13.72 -19.07 -21.24
C THR A 412 14.60 -17.84 -21.10
N ARG A 413 15.92 -17.95 -21.32
CA ARG A 413 16.84 -16.82 -21.30
C ARG A 413 16.45 -15.76 -22.33
N LYS A 414 16.23 -16.14 -23.59
CA LYS A 414 15.80 -15.20 -24.65
C LYS A 414 14.47 -14.53 -24.32
N THR A 415 13.52 -15.27 -23.75
CA THR A 415 12.22 -14.73 -23.33
C THR A 415 12.38 -13.69 -22.22
N LEU A 416 13.25 -13.95 -21.23
CA LEU A 416 13.56 -13.00 -20.16
C LEU A 416 14.29 -11.76 -20.68
N GLU A 417 15.28 -11.93 -21.56
CA GLU A 417 16.02 -10.83 -22.16
C GLU A 417 15.12 -9.94 -23.01
N ARG A 418 14.21 -10.53 -23.78
CA ARG A 418 13.21 -9.78 -24.56
C ARG A 418 12.20 -9.07 -23.67
N GLY A 419 11.69 -9.74 -22.64
CA GLY A 419 10.75 -9.16 -21.70
C GLY A 419 11.32 -7.99 -20.89
N ARG A 420 12.62 -8.02 -20.55
CA ARG A 420 13.31 -6.87 -19.95
C ARG A 420 13.31 -5.64 -20.86
N ARG A 421 13.49 -5.83 -22.17
CA ARG A 421 13.43 -4.75 -23.16
C ARG A 421 12.02 -4.20 -23.33
N VAL A 422 11.02 -5.07 -23.39
CA VAL A 422 9.60 -4.66 -23.39
C VAL A 422 9.29 -3.83 -22.16
N ARG A 423 9.72 -4.27 -20.96
CA ARG A 423 9.53 -3.51 -19.72
C ARG A 423 10.15 -2.11 -19.80
N GLU A 424 11.36 -2.01 -20.35
CA GLU A 424 12.05 -0.72 -20.49
C GLU A 424 11.29 0.20 -21.45
N VAL A 425 10.85 -0.33 -22.59
CA VAL A 425 10.03 0.38 -23.58
C VAL A 425 8.69 0.85 -23.01
N LEU A 426 8.10 0.12 -22.06
CA LEU A 426 6.84 0.50 -21.43
C LEU A 426 6.99 1.64 -20.40
N LYS A 427 8.22 1.99 -20.00
CA LYS A 427 8.43 3.13 -19.12
C LYS A 427 8.12 4.44 -19.84
N GLN A 428 7.58 5.39 -19.09
CA GLN A 428 7.24 6.70 -19.60
C GLN A 428 7.27 7.72 -18.45
N ASP A 429 7.92 8.85 -18.71
CA ASP A 429 7.92 9.97 -17.78
C ASP A 429 6.54 10.61 -17.68
N GLN A 430 6.25 11.13 -16.50
CA GLN A 430 5.06 11.95 -16.26
C GLN A 430 5.08 13.22 -17.13
N TYR A 431 3.89 13.67 -17.55
CA TYR A 431 3.66 14.86 -18.37
C TYR A 431 4.24 14.80 -19.79
N LYS A 432 4.64 13.62 -20.25
CA LYS A 432 5.09 13.39 -21.62
C LYS A 432 4.18 12.38 -22.34
N PRO A 433 2.89 12.70 -22.55
CA PRO A 433 2.00 11.81 -23.30
C PRO A 433 2.51 11.66 -24.74
N LEU A 434 2.38 10.45 -25.28
CA LEU A 434 2.83 10.11 -26.64
C LEU A 434 1.65 10.04 -27.60
N THR A 435 1.86 10.53 -28.81
CA THR A 435 0.89 10.35 -29.90
C THR A 435 0.76 8.88 -30.28
N VAL A 436 -0.39 8.49 -30.84
CA VAL A 436 -0.63 7.09 -31.26
C VAL A 436 0.47 6.61 -32.21
N SER A 437 0.85 7.44 -33.18
CA SER A 437 1.89 7.13 -34.17
C SER A 437 3.24 6.81 -33.51
N GLU A 438 3.65 7.61 -32.51
CA GLU A 438 4.87 7.36 -31.74
C GLU A 438 4.78 6.07 -30.93
N GLN A 439 3.67 5.84 -30.23
CA GLN A 439 3.49 4.62 -29.45
C GLN A 439 3.58 3.37 -30.34
N ILE A 440 2.91 3.38 -31.49
CA ILE A 440 2.88 2.25 -32.41
C ILE A 440 4.26 1.97 -33.01
N ALA A 441 5.01 3.00 -33.39
CA ALA A 441 6.36 2.85 -33.91
C ALA A 441 7.26 2.10 -32.93
N VAL A 442 7.22 2.50 -31.66
CA VAL A 442 8.03 1.93 -30.58
C VAL A 442 7.59 0.52 -30.23
N LEU A 443 6.27 0.31 -30.07
CA LEU A 443 5.70 -1.00 -29.73
C LEU A 443 5.91 -2.03 -30.86
N LEU A 444 5.83 -1.61 -32.12
CA LEU A 444 6.13 -2.48 -33.26
C LEU A 444 7.62 -2.82 -33.28
N SER A 445 8.50 -1.85 -33.04
CA SER A 445 9.95 -2.06 -33.01
C SER A 445 10.37 -3.11 -31.96
N VAL A 446 9.77 -3.10 -30.77
CA VAL A 446 10.06 -4.14 -29.75
C VAL A 446 9.41 -5.49 -30.05
N THR A 447 8.26 -5.48 -30.72
CA THR A 447 7.56 -6.70 -31.15
C THR A 447 8.26 -7.38 -32.34
N GLU A 448 9.04 -6.65 -33.12
CA GLU A 448 9.83 -7.15 -34.26
C GLU A 448 11.32 -7.37 -33.90
N GLY A 449 11.69 -7.23 -32.63
CA GLY A 449 13.04 -7.52 -32.13
C GLY A 449 14.11 -6.50 -32.51
N VAL A 450 13.73 -5.27 -32.87
CA VAL A 450 14.69 -4.21 -33.26
C VAL A 450 15.63 -3.84 -32.11
N PHE A 451 15.18 -4.00 -30.86
CA PHE A 451 15.96 -3.71 -29.66
C PHE A 451 16.78 -4.91 -29.13
N ASP A 452 16.69 -6.10 -29.74
CA ASP A 452 17.24 -7.34 -29.15
C ASP A 452 18.78 -7.31 -29.00
N ASP A 453 19.49 -6.63 -29.92
CA ASP A 453 20.95 -6.48 -29.86
C ASP A 453 21.41 -5.26 -29.03
N LEU A 454 20.48 -4.43 -28.55
CA LEU A 454 20.79 -3.24 -27.76
C LEU A 454 20.91 -3.56 -26.26
N PRO A 455 21.88 -2.95 -25.54
CA PRO A 455 21.87 -2.90 -24.08
C PRO A 455 20.63 -2.17 -23.54
N VAL A 456 20.13 -2.60 -22.38
CA VAL A 456 18.88 -2.07 -21.80
C VAL A 456 18.99 -0.56 -21.51
N GLU A 457 20.17 -0.09 -21.14
CA GLU A 457 20.45 1.29 -20.79
C GLU A 457 20.32 2.26 -21.97
N LYS A 458 20.38 1.75 -23.21
CA LYS A 458 20.29 2.56 -24.45
C LYS A 458 18.90 2.57 -25.07
N ILE A 459 17.94 1.86 -24.48
CA ILE A 459 16.60 1.72 -25.07
C ILE A 459 15.88 3.06 -25.10
N GLU A 460 16.03 3.89 -24.07
CA GLU A 460 15.37 5.19 -24.00
C GLU A 460 15.85 6.13 -25.13
N GLU A 461 17.16 6.20 -25.37
CA GLU A 461 17.74 6.99 -26.47
C GLU A 461 17.26 6.48 -27.83
N ALA A 462 17.30 5.16 -28.04
CA ALA A 462 16.83 4.53 -29.27
C ALA A 462 15.32 4.77 -29.50
N GLU A 463 14.50 4.75 -28.44
CA GLU A 463 13.07 5.06 -28.50
C GLU A 463 12.85 6.49 -29.01
N GLN A 464 13.55 7.47 -28.44
CA GLN A 464 13.44 8.87 -28.84
C GLN A 464 13.84 9.07 -30.32
N SER A 465 14.91 8.40 -30.75
CA SER A 465 15.36 8.40 -32.14
C SER A 465 14.30 7.81 -33.10
N ILE A 466 13.71 6.66 -32.74
CA ILE A 466 12.65 6.01 -33.54
C ILE A 466 11.41 6.90 -33.66
N ARG A 467 10.96 7.49 -32.54
CA ARG A 467 9.82 8.40 -32.50
C ARG A 467 10.03 9.60 -33.43
N SER A 468 11.19 10.25 -33.33
CA SER A 468 11.54 11.41 -34.16
C SER A 468 11.51 11.08 -35.66
N VAL A 469 11.98 9.89 -36.04
CA VAL A 469 11.98 9.46 -37.45
C VAL A 469 10.57 9.24 -37.98
N VAL A 470 9.71 8.53 -37.25
CA VAL A 470 8.33 8.28 -37.72
C VAL A 470 7.57 9.59 -37.89
N THR A 471 7.69 10.52 -36.94
CA THR A 471 7.01 11.82 -37.01
C THR A 471 7.55 12.72 -38.14
N LYS A 472 8.86 12.67 -38.45
CA LYS A 472 9.47 13.56 -39.46
C LYS A 472 9.53 12.99 -40.87
N GLN A 473 9.79 11.69 -41.01
CA GLN A 473 10.09 11.05 -42.29
C GLN A 473 8.92 10.23 -42.84
N LEU A 474 7.95 9.84 -42.00
CA LEU A 474 6.82 9.00 -42.39
C LEU A 474 5.45 9.63 -42.06
N PRO A 475 5.20 10.91 -42.44
CA PRO A 475 3.95 11.60 -42.11
C PRO A 475 2.72 10.91 -42.72
N HIS A 476 2.85 10.29 -43.90
CA HIS A 476 1.77 9.56 -44.55
C HIS A 476 1.30 8.34 -43.72
N ILE A 477 2.22 7.68 -43.02
CA ILE A 477 1.90 6.54 -42.15
C ILE A 477 1.24 7.05 -40.88
N SER A 478 1.74 8.14 -40.31
CA SER A 478 1.11 8.78 -39.14
C SER A 478 -0.34 9.18 -39.44
N GLU A 479 -0.61 9.75 -40.61
CA GLU A 479 -1.97 10.11 -41.03
C GLU A 479 -2.89 8.89 -41.13
N LYS A 480 -2.45 7.80 -41.78
CA LYS A 480 -3.19 6.52 -41.81
C LYS A 480 -3.50 5.98 -40.41
N ILE A 481 -2.54 6.08 -39.48
CA ILE A 481 -2.73 5.64 -38.08
C ILE A 481 -3.79 6.50 -37.39
N HIS A 482 -3.80 7.81 -37.64
CA HIS A 482 -4.76 8.74 -37.06
C HIS A 482 -6.18 8.57 -37.64
N THR A 483 -6.33 8.29 -38.94
CA THR A 483 -7.63 8.01 -39.57
C THR A 483 -8.23 6.66 -39.16
N GLY A 484 -7.42 5.79 -38.53
CA GLY A 484 -7.83 4.46 -38.09
C GLY A 484 -7.77 3.41 -39.20
N ASP A 485 -7.08 3.70 -40.30
CA ASP A 485 -6.86 2.75 -41.38
C ASP A 485 -5.96 1.60 -40.93
N LYS A 486 -6.17 0.42 -41.54
CA LYS A 486 -5.30 -0.74 -41.28
C LYS A 486 -3.95 -0.52 -41.96
N LEU A 487 -2.87 -0.56 -41.19
CA LEU A 487 -1.52 -0.63 -41.76
C LEU A 487 -1.33 -1.94 -42.52
N CYS A 488 -0.91 -1.84 -43.78
CA CYS A 488 -0.51 -3.01 -44.54
C CYS A 488 0.87 -3.52 -44.07
N ASP A 489 1.26 -4.73 -44.48
CA ASP A 489 2.54 -5.29 -44.07
C ASP A 489 3.74 -4.53 -44.68
N GLU A 490 3.55 -3.82 -45.80
CA GLU A 490 4.55 -2.90 -46.33
C GLU A 490 4.76 -1.70 -45.42
N ASP A 491 3.68 -1.05 -44.94
CA ASP A 491 3.77 0.08 -44.01
C ASP A 491 4.53 -0.33 -42.73
N LYS A 492 4.22 -1.51 -42.19
CA LYS A 492 4.92 -2.06 -41.00
C LYS A 492 6.40 -2.28 -41.28
N LYS A 493 6.76 -2.87 -42.43
CA LYS A 493 8.16 -3.06 -42.82
C LYS A 493 8.89 -1.73 -42.94
N THR A 494 8.27 -0.71 -43.53
CA THR A 494 8.87 0.63 -43.62
C THR A 494 9.17 1.22 -42.24
N ILE A 495 8.25 1.10 -41.28
CA ILE A 495 8.49 1.54 -39.89
C ILE A 495 9.67 0.78 -39.27
N VAL A 496 9.70 -0.54 -39.42
CA VAL A 496 10.74 -1.40 -38.84
C VAL A 496 12.11 -1.15 -39.48
N GLU A 497 12.17 -0.96 -40.80
CA GLU A 497 13.40 -0.64 -41.52
C GLU A 497 13.94 0.74 -41.11
N ALA A 498 13.07 1.74 -41.00
CA ALA A 498 13.43 3.05 -40.49
C ALA A 498 13.98 2.97 -39.05
N ALA A 499 13.34 2.18 -38.19
CA ALA A 499 13.79 1.95 -36.81
C ALA A 499 15.16 1.24 -36.76
N LYS A 500 15.35 0.17 -37.55
CA LYS A 500 16.64 -0.55 -37.67
C LYS A 500 17.75 0.35 -38.19
N GLY A 501 17.45 1.22 -39.15
CA GLY A 501 18.40 2.20 -39.69
C GLY A 501 18.95 3.15 -38.62
N MET A 502 18.11 3.53 -37.64
CA MET A 502 18.54 4.39 -36.53
C MET A 502 19.38 3.64 -35.51
N VAL A 503 18.93 2.46 -35.09
CA VAL A 503 19.67 1.63 -34.11
C VAL A 503 21.06 1.25 -34.64
N THR A 504 21.17 0.95 -35.95
CA THR A 504 22.48 0.65 -36.57
C THR A 504 23.39 1.87 -36.72
N LYS A 505 22.81 3.07 -36.91
CA LYS A 505 23.58 4.33 -36.95
C LYS A 505 24.15 4.69 -35.58
N GLU A 506 23.37 4.54 -34.51
CA GLU A 506 23.83 4.70 -33.12
C GLU A 506 24.93 3.70 -32.73
N ASN A 507 24.85 2.45 -33.23
CA ASN A 507 25.93 1.47 -33.05
C ASN A 507 27.21 1.84 -33.84
N ARG A 508 27.09 2.50 -35.00
CA ARG A 508 28.23 2.93 -35.83
C ARG A 508 28.92 4.19 -35.32
N ASP A 509 28.17 5.22 -34.93
CA ASP A 509 28.73 6.47 -34.38
C ASP A 509 29.51 6.21 -33.07
N ASN A 510 29.14 5.17 -32.32
CA ASN A 510 29.85 4.74 -31.12
C ASN A 510 31.18 4.00 -31.36
N SER A 511 31.38 3.38 -32.54
CA SER A 511 32.69 2.79 -32.87
C SER A 511 33.77 3.84 -33.16
N PHE A 512 33.35 5.07 -33.49
CA PHE A 512 34.23 6.18 -33.84
C PHE A 512 34.50 7.11 -32.64
N SER A 513 33.51 7.32 -31.75
CA SER A 513 33.66 8.17 -30.56
C SER A 513 34.49 7.54 -29.44
N LEU A 514 34.63 6.20 -29.42
CA LEU A 514 35.40 5.49 -28.39
C LEU A 514 36.90 5.75 -28.46
N LYS A 515 37.47 6.11 -29.62
CA LYS A 515 38.92 6.34 -29.76
C LYS A 515 39.38 7.75 -29.40
N LEU A 516 38.49 8.74 -29.36
CA LEU A 516 38.85 10.14 -29.10
C LEU A 516 38.58 10.56 -27.65
N ASN A 517 37.59 9.94 -26.98
CA ASN A 517 37.20 10.30 -25.61
C ASN A 517 38.01 9.61 -24.51
N ILE A 518 38.76 8.54 -24.81
CA ILE A 518 39.59 7.86 -23.80
C ILE A 518 40.78 8.73 -23.38
N LEU A 519 41.33 9.55 -24.29
CA LEU A 519 42.50 10.39 -24.01
C LEU A 519 42.13 11.64 -23.19
N THR A 520 40.97 12.24 -23.47
CA THR A 520 40.46 13.42 -22.75
C THR A 520 39.91 13.06 -21.38
N PHE A 521 39.31 11.87 -21.24
CA PHE A 521 38.80 11.37 -19.96
C PHE A 521 39.93 10.99 -18.99
N PHE A 522 41.05 10.43 -19.49
CA PHE A 522 42.20 10.10 -18.63
C PHE A 522 42.87 11.36 -18.04
N LEU A 523 42.92 12.45 -18.81
CA LEU A 523 43.52 13.72 -18.36
C LEU A 523 42.64 14.43 -17.30
N LEU A 524 41.31 14.37 -17.47
CA LEU A 524 40.35 14.98 -16.55
C LEU A 524 40.22 14.19 -15.23
N MET A 525 40.36 12.86 -15.28
CA MET A 525 40.27 11.99 -14.12
C MET A 525 41.48 12.13 -13.18
N MET A 526 42.67 12.42 -13.74
CA MET A 526 43.86 12.75 -12.94
C MET A 526 43.72 14.09 -12.18
N THR A 527 42.97 15.05 -12.72
CA THR A 527 42.73 16.34 -12.04
C THR A 527 41.61 16.31 -11.00
N PHE A 528 40.64 15.40 -11.12
CA PHE A 528 39.53 15.27 -10.15
C PHE A 528 39.85 14.34 -8.97
N THR A 529 40.77 13.40 -9.14
CA THR A 529 41.16 12.45 -8.08
C THR A 529 42.02 13.06 -6.97
N SER A 530 42.66 14.21 -7.22
CA SER A 530 43.46 14.93 -6.20
C SER A 530 42.66 15.89 -5.32
N ILE A 531 41.40 16.20 -5.66
CA ILE A 531 40.55 17.14 -4.89
C ILE A 531 39.23 16.48 -4.42
N GLY A 532 38.75 15.43 -5.08
CA GLY A 532 37.42 14.85 -4.81
C GLY A 532 37.35 13.69 -3.81
N CYS A 533 38.46 13.03 -3.49
CA CYS A 533 38.45 11.83 -2.66
C CYS A 533 38.76 12.15 -1.20
N ILE A 534 37.80 12.72 -0.45
CA ILE A 534 37.72 12.50 1.01
C ILE A 534 36.33 12.82 1.61
N ASN A 535 35.44 13.61 0.99
CA ASN A 535 34.27 14.11 1.76
C ASN A 535 32.85 13.99 1.18
N ILE A 536 32.62 13.43 -0.01
CA ILE A 536 31.24 13.32 -0.52
C ILE A 536 31.06 11.98 -1.23
N GLY A 537 30.63 10.96 -0.48
CA GLY A 537 30.37 9.61 -1.00
C GLY A 537 29.69 8.69 0.02
N PRO A 538 29.16 7.52 -0.42
CA PRO A 538 28.22 6.65 0.31
C PRO A 538 28.78 5.95 1.56
N HIS A 539 29.96 6.34 2.03
CA HIS A 539 30.61 5.78 3.21
C HIS A 539 29.95 6.22 4.53
N VAL A 540 29.35 7.41 4.58
CA VAL A 540 28.63 7.90 5.78
C VAL A 540 27.35 7.08 6.00
N MET A 541 26.60 6.72 4.95
CA MET A 541 25.39 5.90 5.08
C MET A 541 25.69 4.44 5.48
N LYS A 542 26.77 3.83 4.97
CA LYS A 542 27.14 2.45 5.35
C LYS A 542 27.49 2.33 6.83
N HIS A 543 28.11 3.36 7.41
CA HIS A 543 28.55 3.28 8.81
C HIS A 543 27.41 3.49 9.81
N GLU A 544 26.36 4.24 9.44
CA GLU A 544 25.21 4.47 10.30
C GLU A 544 24.16 3.35 10.22
N TRP A 545 23.90 2.77 9.05
CA TRP A 545 22.95 1.65 8.89
C TRP A 545 23.32 0.43 9.74
N LEU A 546 24.61 0.11 9.82
CA LEU A 546 25.08 -1.00 10.64
C LEU A 546 24.89 -0.72 12.14
N LYS A 547 25.05 0.53 12.57
CA LYS A 547 24.76 0.95 13.95
C LYS A 547 23.26 0.86 14.26
N TYR A 548 22.39 1.28 13.34
CA TYR A 548 20.93 1.20 13.53
C TYR A 548 20.41 -0.23 13.62
N ASN A 549 20.81 -1.10 12.69
CA ASN A 549 20.41 -2.52 12.73
C ASN A 549 20.91 -3.22 14.00
N ASN A 550 22.13 -2.89 14.45
CA ASN A 550 22.66 -3.41 15.69
C ASN A 550 21.87 -2.93 16.91
N VAL A 551 21.45 -1.65 16.95
CA VAL A 551 20.62 -1.11 18.03
C VAL A 551 19.25 -1.78 18.06
N ILE A 552 18.61 -2.00 16.91
CA ILE A 552 17.30 -2.66 16.84
C ILE A 552 17.39 -4.11 17.29
N SER A 553 18.35 -4.86 16.74
CA SER A 553 18.61 -6.24 17.17
C SER A 553 18.86 -6.29 18.68
N HIS A 554 19.64 -5.35 19.22
CA HIS A 554 19.93 -5.31 20.65
C HIS A 554 18.70 -5.00 21.50
N ILE A 555 17.80 -4.12 21.03
CA ILE A 555 16.54 -3.81 21.71
C ILE A 555 15.61 -5.02 21.69
N GLU A 556 15.50 -5.71 20.56
CA GLU A 556 14.69 -6.94 20.43
C GLU A 556 15.22 -8.05 21.35
N ASP A 557 16.54 -8.26 21.39
CA ASP A 557 17.18 -9.22 22.29
C ASP A 557 16.94 -8.84 23.76
N GLN A 558 17.11 -7.57 24.13
CA GLN A 558 16.81 -7.08 25.48
C GLN A 558 15.35 -7.30 25.87
N GLN A 559 14.42 -7.09 24.94
CA GLN A 559 13.00 -7.26 25.16
C GLN A 559 12.60 -8.73 25.31
N ASN A 560 13.14 -9.60 24.45
CA ASN A 560 12.90 -11.05 24.54
C ASN A 560 13.47 -11.61 25.85
N LEU A 561 14.69 -11.19 26.23
CA LEU A 561 15.27 -11.55 27.53
C LEU A 561 14.41 -11.04 28.69
N LEU A 562 13.95 -9.79 28.65
CA LEU A 562 13.08 -9.22 29.67
C LEU A 562 11.77 -10.02 29.83
N ASN A 563 11.18 -10.48 28.72
CA ASN A 563 9.98 -11.29 28.77
C ASN A 563 10.21 -12.66 29.41
N LEU A 564 11.35 -13.30 29.17
CA LEU A 564 11.74 -14.54 29.87
C LEU A 564 11.87 -14.30 31.39
N VAL A 565 12.54 -13.22 31.80
CA VAL A 565 12.67 -12.87 33.22
C VAL A 565 11.30 -12.58 33.83
N LYS A 566 10.44 -11.79 33.18
CA LYS A 566 9.08 -11.50 33.67
C LYS A 566 8.25 -12.77 33.88
N LEU A 567 8.27 -13.67 32.90
CA LEU A 567 7.54 -14.93 32.97
C LEU A 567 8.00 -15.80 34.15
N ARG A 568 9.31 -15.79 34.46
CA ARG A 568 9.83 -16.48 35.66
C ARG A 568 9.21 -15.94 36.95
N TYR A 569 9.00 -14.63 37.04
CA TYR A 569 8.32 -13.96 38.15
C TYR A 569 6.78 -13.98 38.05
N ASN A 570 6.20 -14.75 37.12
CA ASN A 570 4.77 -14.78 36.81
C ASN A 570 4.17 -13.41 36.40
N ASP A 571 5.00 -12.48 35.93
CA ASP A 571 4.55 -11.19 35.39
C ASP A 571 4.17 -11.35 33.90
N SER A 572 3.16 -10.60 33.45
CA SER A 572 2.72 -10.67 32.05
C SER A 572 3.77 -10.13 31.07
N PRO A 573 4.08 -10.86 29.98
CA PRO A 573 5.04 -10.39 28.98
C PRO A 573 4.43 -9.23 28.18
N LYS A 574 5.29 -8.30 27.73
CA LYS A 574 4.90 -7.20 26.83
C LYS A 574 5.77 -7.26 25.59
N MET A 575 5.16 -7.46 24.44
CA MET A 575 5.82 -7.58 23.14
C MET A 575 5.59 -6.28 22.34
N LEU A 576 6.65 -5.70 21.81
CA LEU A 576 6.66 -4.50 20.96
C LEU A 576 7.45 -4.88 19.70
N ALA A 577 6.94 -4.52 18.53
CA ALA A 577 7.66 -4.67 17.27
C ALA A 577 8.10 -3.29 16.77
N VAL A 578 9.31 -3.21 16.24
CA VAL A 578 9.75 -2.05 15.45
C VAL A 578 9.16 -2.20 14.05
N THR A 579 8.28 -1.28 13.66
CA THR A 579 7.49 -1.41 12.43
C THR A 579 8.00 -0.53 11.30
N ASN A 580 8.54 0.65 11.60
CA ASN A 580 9.09 1.59 10.63
C ASN A 580 10.22 2.40 11.25
N ILE A 581 11.28 2.63 10.46
CA ILE A 581 12.33 3.61 10.73
C ILE A 581 12.26 4.65 9.62
N ASN A 582 11.90 5.88 9.95
CA ASN A 582 11.88 6.98 9.00
C ASN A 582 13.05 7.92 9.31
N SER A 583 14.09 7.94 8.50
CA SER A 583 15.10 9.00 8.52
C SER A 583 14.63 10.18 7.67
N GLN A 584 14.56 11.37 8.28
CA GLN A 584 14.34 12.62 7.55
C GLN A 584 15.67 13.36 7.46
N LEU A 585 16.15 13.55 6.23
CA LEU A 585 17.31 14.37 5.94
C LEU A 585 16.83 15.82 5.77
N LEU A 586 17.11 16.69 6.74
CA LEU A 586 16.80 18.12 6.62
C LEU A 586 18.02 18.88 6.07
N LEU A 587 17.80 19.65 5.01
CA LEU A 587 18.79 20.52 4.37
C LEU A 587 18.52 21.95 4.85
N GLY A 588 19.32 22.41 5.83
CA GLY A 588 19.21 23.79 6.33
C GLY A 588 20.06 24.75 5.49
N SER A 589 19.44 25.79 4.93
CA SER A 589 20.14 26.97 4.42
C SER A 589 20.30 27.98 5.56
N SER A 590 21.52 28.23 6.01
CA SER A 590 21.78 29.29 6.99
C SER A 590 21.83 30.65 6.29
N ASP A 591 20.87 31.52 6.60
CA ASP A 591 20.94 32.95 6.30
C ASP A 591 22.20 33.55 6.94
N SER A 592 22.97 34.28 6.14
CA SER A 592 24.17 34.99 6.56
C SER A 592 23.80 36.21 7.42
N GLY A 593 23.80 36.05 8.73
CA GLY A 593 23.69 37.13 9.72
C GLY A 593 24.73 36.99 10.83
N LEU A 594 25.59 37.99 10.98
CA LEU A 594 26.56 38.09 12.07
C LEU A 594 25.83 38.32 13.41
N ALA A 595 25.76 37.30 14.26
CA ALA A 595 25.31 37.44 15.64
C ALA A 595 26.51 37.36 16.60
N TYR A 596 26.79 38.46 17.29
CA TYR A 596 27.72 38.52 18.41
C TYR A 596 27.03 37.96 19.66
N THR A 597 27.56 36.88 20.23
CA THR A 597 27.29 36.50 21.62
C THR A 597 28.60 36.33 22.36
N ALA A 598 28.91 37.30 23.21
CA ALA A 598 29.99 37.23 24.17
C ALA A 598 29.55 36.40 25.38
N PHE A 599 30.34 35.40 25.78
CA PHE A 599 30.36 34.89 27.15
C PHE A 599 31.77 34.46 27.56
N GLU A 600 32.08 34.80 28.81
CA GLU A 600 33.34 34.72 29.52
C GLU A 600 33.83 33.28 29.75
N GLY A 601 35.14 33.05 29.64
CA GLY A 601 35.77 31.82 30.13
C GLY A 601 36.98 31.37 29.30
N SER A 602 38.11 31.20 29.96
CA SER A 602 39.45 30.93 29.42
C SER A 602 39.57 29.67 28.55
N ALA A 603 39.93 29.83 27.27
CA ALA A 603 40.51 28.79 26.42
C ALA A 603 41.63 29.39 25.52
N PRO A 604 42.63 28.61 25.08
CA PRO A 604 43.83 29.12 24.40
C PRO A 604 43.53 29.68 23.00
N PRO A 605 44.34 30.61 22.48
CA PRO A 605 44.09 31.26 21.18
C PRO A 605 44.43 30.30 20.03
N GLY A 606 43.40 29.66 19.46
CA GLY A 606 43.54 28.78 18.31
C GLY A 606 42.28 28.60 17.47
N ASP A 607 41.08 28.66 18.06
CA ASP A 607 39.85 28.15 17.40
C ASP A 607 38.70 29.18 17.33
N ILE A 608 38.94 30.41 16.85
CA ILE A 608 37.87 31.42 16.64
C ILE A 608 37.62 31.74 15.15
N PHE A 609 37.97 30.83 14.24
CA PHE A 609 37.52 30.94 12.85
C PHE A 609 37.07 29.57 12.32
N SER A 610 35.80 29.21 12.59
CA SER A 610 35.13 28.20 11.79
C SER A 610 34.35 28.87 10.67
N PHE A 611 34.97 28.96 9.50
CA PHE A 611 34.28 29.32 8.26
C PHE A 611 33.60 28.06 7.72
N SER A 612 32.34 27.81 8.06
CA SER A 612 31.60 26.68 7.49
C SER A 612 30.84 27.12 6.24
N LEU A 613 31.37 26.75 5.07
CA LEU A 613 30.75 26.95 3.74
C LEU A 613 29.92 25.73 3.27
N PHE A 614 29.62 24.79 4.16
CA PHE A 614 28.95 23.53 3.79
C PHE A 614 27.62 23.33 4.54
N PRO A 615 26.58 22.82 3.86
CA PRO A 615 25.29 22.53 4.48
C PRO A 615 25.49 21.51 5.62
N LYS A 616 24.97 21.82 6.81
CA LYS A 616 24.86 20.84 7.90
C LYS A 616 23.72 19.88 7.56
N TYR A 617 24.05 18.60 7.48
CA TYR A 617 23.09 17.51 7.39
C TYR A 617 22.76 17.04 8.80
N GLU A 618 21.47 17.09 9.17
CA GLU A 618 20.98 16.56 10.44
C GLU A 618 20.00 15.42 10.10
N ASP A 619 20.39 14.18 10.44
CA ASP A 619 19.51 13.01 10.34
C ASP A 619 18.75 12.83 11.66
N LYS A 620 17.42 12.87 11.60
CA LYS A 620 16.53 12.59 12.74
C LYS A 620 15.72 11.33 12.44
N PRO A 621 16.26 10.13 12.73
CA PRO A 621 15.51 8.90 12.55
C PRO A 621 14.37 8.84 13.57
N THR A 622 13.21 8.46 13.08
CA THR A 622 12.01 8.27 13.89
C THR A 622 11.70 6.78 13.91
N ILE A 623 11.83 6.15 15.08
CA ILE A 623 11.54 4.72 15.25
C ILE A 623 10.10 4.56 15.71
N THR A 624 9.35 3.74 15.00
CA THR A 624 7.96 3.46 15.30
C THR A 624 7.81 2.09 15.97
N TYR A 625 7.41 2.11 17.23
CA TYR A 625 7.12 0.92 18.03
C TYR A 625 5.62 0.63 18.01
N GLN A 626 5.28 -0.65 17.90
CA GLN A 626 3.91 -1.10 17.99
C GLN A 626 3.78 -2.24 19.00
N PRO A 627 2.88 -2.16 19.98
CA PRO A 627 2.58 -3.29 20.83
C PRO A 627 1.98 -4.41 19.99
N LEU A 628 2.59 -5.59 20.05
CA LEU A 628 2.04 -6.80 19.48
C LEU A 628 0.88 -7.25 20.39
N GLN A 629 -0.30 -6.71 20.14
CA GLN A 629 -1.54 -6.96 20.88
C GLN A 629 -2.67 -7.26 19.90
N GLY A 630 -3.58 -8.15 20.30
CA GLY A 630 -4.74 -8.53 19.49
C GLY A 630 -4.97 -10.03 19.43
N GLU A 631 -6.21 -10.43 19.14
CA GLU A 631 -6.68 -11.82 19.16
C GLU A 631 -5.85 -12.74 18.25
N LYS A 632 -5.51 -12.28 17.03
CA LYS A 632 -4.71 -13.06 16.06
C LYS A 632 -3.28 -13.32 16.54
N PHE A 633 -2.62 -12.33 17.15
CA PHE A 633 -1.27 -12.50 17.70
C PHE A 633 -1.27 -13.48 18.87
N VAL A 634 -2.22 -13.31 19.80
CA VAL A 634 -2.38 -14.21 20.95
C VAL A 634 -2.67 -15.63 20.48
N LYS A 635 -3.57 -15.81 19.50
CA LYS A 635 -3.88 -17.12 18.93
C LYS A 635 -2.63 -17.76 18.29
N ASN A 636 -1.88 -17.03 17.47
CA ASN A 636 -0.70 -17.57 16.79
C ASN A 636 0.42 -18.01 17.74
N ILE A 637 0.61 -17.31 18.86
CA ILE A 637 1.64 -17.65 19.86
C ILE A 637 1.19 -18.80 20.77
N LEU A 638 -0.13 -18.98 20.95
CA LEU A 638 -0.72 -20.11 21.68
C LEU A 638 -0.89 -21.36 20.81
N GLU A 639 -0.90 -21.24 19.49
CA GLU A 639 -0.89 -22.36 18.55
C GLU A 639 0.40 -23.19 18.68
N GLN A 640 0.26 -24.50 18.53
CA GLN A 640 1.37 -25.45 18.54
C GLN A 640 2.30 -25.21 17.35
N ILE A 641 3.61 -25.39 17.57
CA ILE A 641 4.61 -25.32 16.48
C ILE A 641 4.30 -26.44 15.48
N SER A 642 4.11 -26.09 14.21
CA SER A 642 3.78 -27.08 13.17
C SER A 642 4.97 -27.98 12.83
N LEU A 643 4.68 -29.20 12.32
CA LEU A 643 5.72 -30.13 11.87
C LEU A 643 6.60 -29.53 10.78
N ASP A 644 6.03 -28.72 9.89
CA ASP A 644 6.77 -28.02 8.82
C ASP A 644 7.91 -27.15 9.38
N VAL A 645 7.69 -26.49 10.53
CA VAL A 645 8.72 -25.66 11.18
C VAL A 645 9.84 -26.54 11.72
N LEU A 646 9.51 -27.71 12.30
CA LEU A 646 10.53 -28.66 12.78
C LEU A 646 11.37 -29.20 11.63
N VAL A 647 10.75 -29.53 10.48
CA VAL A 647 11.46 -29.98 9.28
C VAL A 647 12.35 -28.87 8.72
N LEU A 648 11.84 -27.64 8.66
CA LEU A 648 12.61 -26.48 8.21
C LEU A 648 13.85 -26.25 9.08
N LEU A 649 13.70 -26.31 10.40
CA LEU A 649 14.82 -26.15 11.35
C LEU A 649 15.82 -27.31 11.25
N ASN A 650 15.34 -28.53 11.06
CA ASN A 650 16.19 -29.70 10.85
C ASN A 650 17.02 -29.54 9.56
N ASN A 651 16.39 -29.12 8.47
CA ASN A 651 17.04 -28.93 7.17
C ASN A 651 17.99 -27.72 7.15
N SER A 652 17.83 -26.77 8.06
CA SER A 652 18.75 -25.63 8.22
C SER A 652 19.99 -25.96 9.09
N GLY A 653 20.21 -27.24 9.42
CA GLY A 653 21.41 -27.72 10.11
C GLY A 653 21.37 -27.58 11.64
N TRP A 654 20.21 -27.32 12.24
CA TRP A 654 20.07 -27.37 13.70
C TRP A 654 20.06 -28.82 14.19
N SER A 655 20.66 -29.05 15.36
CA SER A 655 20.67 -30.38 15.99
C SER A 655 19.26 -30.84 16.37
N VAL A 656 18.88 -32.06 15.97
CA VAL A 656 17.59 -32.68 16.33
C VAL A 656 17.38 -32.72 17.83
N GLU A 657 18.43 -33.01 18.62
CA GLU A 657 18.35 -33.00 20.08
C GLU A 657 17.84 -31.65 20.60
N ARG A 658 18.39 -30.54 20.11
CA ARG A 658 18.02 -29.19 20.56
C ARG A 658 16.62 -28.82 20.08
N ILE A 659 16.28 -29.12 18.82
CA ILE A 659 14.93 -28.91 18.29
C ILE A 659 13.90 -29.68 19.14
N PHE A 660 14.17 -30.95 19.46
CA PHE A 660 13.24 -31.79 20.21
C PHE A 660 13.12 -31.36 21.67
N ARG A 661 14.25 -31.06 22.33
CA ARG A 661 14.25 -30.56 23.72
C ARG A 661 13.44 -29.28 23.85
N LEU A 662 13.50 -28.37 22.86
CA LEU A 662 12.76 -27.10 22.90
C LEU A 662 11.32 -27.18 22.37
N CYS A 663 11.09 -27.84 21.24
CA CYS A 663 9.81 -27.74 20.53
C CYS A 663 8.86 -28.90 20.83
N VAL A 664 9.34 -30.07 21.24
CA VAL A 664 8.52 -31.27 21.43
C VAL A 664 8.22 -31.44 22.92
N GLN A 665 6.94 -31.50 23.27
CA GLN A 665 6.44 -31.64 24.63
C GLN A 665 6.23 -33.11 25.02
N ASP A 666 5.85 -33.96 24.06
CA ASP A 666 5.65 -35.40 24.25
C ASP A 666 5.94 -36.16 22.95
N ILE A 667 6.56 -37.34 23.06
CA ILE A 667 6.73 -38.28 21.95
C ILE A 667 6.36 -39.70 22.42
N ASN A 668 5.34 -40.31 21.80
CA ASN A 668 4.84 -41.64 22.17
C ASN A 668 4.59 -41.84 23.69
N GLY A 669 4.14 -40.79 24.40
CA GLY A 669 3.90 -40.82 25.85
C GLY A 669 5.15 -40.61 26.70
N ILE A 670 6.31 -40.37 26.10
CA ILE A 670 7.52 -39.93 26.80
C ILE A 670 7.46 -38.40 26.92
N GLN A 671 7.33 -37.94 28.15
CA GLN A 671 7.14 -36.54 28.47
C GLN A 671 8.45 -35.75 28.47
N ASN A 672 8.43 -34.57 27.85
CA ASN A 672 9.48 -33.57 27.94
C ASN A 672 9.01 -32.38 28.77
N ALA A 673 9.10 -32.49 30.09
CA ALA A 673 8.73 -31.47 31.05
C ALA A 673 7.48 -30.64 30.67
N PRO A 674 6.32 -31.28 30.43
CA PRO A 674 5.12 -30.59 29.99
C PRO A 674 4.66 -29.52 30.98
N GLY A 675 4.81 -29.78 32.29
CA GLY A 675 4.48 -28.83 33.36
C GLY A 675 5.35 -27.57 33.39
N ALA A 676 6.50 -27.56 32.72
CA ALA A 676 7.36 -26.39 32.60
C ALA A 676 6.94 -25.46 31.44
N SER A 677 5.94 -25.85 30.64
CA SER A 677 5.43 -25.03 29.51
C SER A 677 4.31 -24.07 29.92
N GLY A 678 4.17 -23.81 31.23
CA GLY A 678 3.25 -22.86 31.83
C GLY A 678 3.90 -22.16 33.04
N PRO A 679 3.12 -21.54 33.93
CA PRO A 679 3.64 -20.98 35.19
C PRO A 679 4.47 -22.02 35.95
N THR A 680 5.48 -21.55 36.68
CA THR A 680 6.44 -22.42 37.37
C THR A 680 5.73 -23.50 38.18
N PRO A 681 5.93 -24.80 37.87
CA PRO A 681 5.19 -25.87 38.52
C PRO A 681 5.66 -26.11 39.95
N ASP A 682 4.73 -26.55 40.80
CA ASP A 682 5.02 -26.92 42.20
C ASP A 682 5.82 -28.23 42.30
N TYR A 683 5.64 -29.13 41.32
CA TYR A 683 6.25 -30.45 41.29
C TYR A 683 7.31 -30.57 40.19
N ALA A 684 8.38 -31.32 40.47
CA ALA A 684 9.46 -31.59 39.52
C ALA A 684 8.92 -32.28 38.25
N PRO A 685 9.17 -31.71 37.05
CA PRO A 685 8.64 -32.27 35.82
C PRO A 685 9.39 -33.54 35.38
N GLU A 686 8.74 -34.42 34.63
CA GLU A 686 9.37 -35.58 34.00
C GLU A 686 10.08 -35.20 32.69
N TYR A 687 11.37 -35.53 32.54
CA TYR A 687 12.14 -35.22 31.31
C TYR A 687 13.29 -36.19 30.99
N LYS A 688 13.78 -36.97 31.97
CA LYS A 688 15.00 -37.79 31.83
C LYS A 688 14.91 -38.84 30.72
N ALA A 689 13.75 -39.50 30.59
CA ALA A 689 13.51 -40.47 29.53
C ALA A 689 13.53 -39.81 28.14
N PHE A 690 12.95 -38.62 28.02
CA PHE A 690 12.94 -37.85 26.77
C PHE A 690 14.35 -37.41 26.36
N PHE A 691 15.18 -36.98 27.30
CA PHE A 691 16.56 -36.57 26.99
C PHE A 691 17.39 -37.74 26.44
N THR A 692 17.16 -38.95 26.98
CA THR A 692 17.77 -40.16 26.43
C THR A 692 17.33 -40.40 24.98
N VAL A 693 16.04 -40.24 24.67
CA VAL A 693 15.52 -40.36 23.29
C VAL A 693 16.13 -39.31 22.36
N ALA A 694 16.21 -38.06 22.80
CA ALA A 694 16.79 -36.96 22.01
C ALA A 694 18.27 -37.20 21.69
N GLU A 695 19.05 -37.73 22.65
CA GLU A 695 20.46 -38.06 22.46
C GLU A 695 20.67 -39.26 21.51
N LEU A 696 19.81 -40.28 21.61
CA LEU A 696 19.82 -41.41 20.69
C LEU A 696 19.50 -40.94 19.26
N MET A 697 18.47 -40.10 19.07
CA MET A 697 18.14 -39.52 17.77
C MET A 697 19.28 -38.70 17.18
N ARG A 698 19.96 -37.88 18.00
CA ARG A 698 21.14 -37.12 17.58
C ARG A 698 22.30 -38.01 17.15
N THR A 699 22.53 -39.12 17.85
CA THR A 699 23.58 -40.08 17.51
C THR A 699 23.32 -40.70 16.14
N LEU A 700 22.09 -41.13 15.88
CA LEU A 700 21.69 -41.70 14.59
C LEU A 700 21.69 -40.64 13.47
N GLN A 701 21.29 -39.40 13.76
CA GLN A 701 21.36 -38.30 12.79
C GLN A 701 22.80 -37.98 12.38
N LYS A 702 23.75 -37.95 13.32
CA LYS A 702 25.18 -37.69 13.02
C LYS A 702 25.79 -38.72 12.09
N GLN A 703 25.24 -39.94 12.08
CA GLN A 703 25.67 -41.04 11.21
C GLN A 703 24.88 -41.11 9.89
N ASN A 704 23.99 -40.13 9.64
CA ASN A 704 23.09 -40.07 8.47
C ASN A 704 22.13 -41.27 8.34
N PHE A 705 21.78 -41.92 9.46
CA PHE A 705 20.90 -43.09 9.47
C PHE A 705 19.41 -42.77 9.63
N THR A 706 19.07 -41.49 9.81
CA THR A 706 17.70 -41.00 9.99
C THR A 706 17.37 -39.95 8.94
N ASN A 707 16.15 -39.97 8.40
CA ASN A 707 15.65 -38.94 7.52
C ASN A 707 14.19 -38.57 7.85
N LEU A 708 13.79 -37.33 7.54
CA LEU A 708 12.44 -36.80 7.72
C LEU A 708 11.94 -36.25 6.38
N GLU A 709 11.00 -36.96 5.75
CA GLU A 709 10.48 -36.59 4.42
C GLU A 709 8.96 -36.67 4.37
N TYR A 710 8.34 -35.88 3.48
CA TYR A 710 6.90 -35.99 3.21
C TYR A 710 6.67 -37.09 2.17
N GLU A 711 5.87 -38.09 2.54
CA GLU A 711 5.42 -39.13 1.63
C GLU A 711 3.90 -39.12 1.52
N PHE A 712 3.36 -39.49 0.36
CA PHE A 712 1.93 -39.69 0.18
C PHE A 712 1.53 -41.06 0.74
N ILE A 713 0.74 -41.06 1.81
CA ILE A 713 0.20 -42.26 2.45
C ILE A 713 -1.32 -42.11 2.49
N ASP A 714 -2.05 -43.07 1.93
CA ASP A 714 -3.52 -43.10 1.89
C ASP A 714 -4.19 -41.85 1.29
N GLY A 715 -3.54 -41.20 0.31
CA GLY A 715 -4.08 -40.02 -0.39
C GLY A 715 -3.78 -38.67 0.30
N GLU A 716 -3.12 -38.68 1.46
CA GLU A 716 -2.67 -37.49 2.16
C GLU A 716 -1.13 -37.43 2.26
N SER A 717 -0.57 -36.23 2.20
CA SER A 717 0.86 -36.02 2.44
C SER A 717 1.13 -36.11 3.96
N ALA A 718 1.94 -37.07 4.38
CA ALA A 718 2.30 -37.30 5.77
C ALA A 718 3.83 -37.21 5.94
N LEU A 719 4.27 -36.59 7.03
CA LEU A 719 5.68 -36.59 7.42
C LEU A 719 6.07 -37.99 7.92
N VAL A 720 7.15 -38.56 7.39
CA VAL A 720 7.63 -39.90 7.72
C VAL A 720 9.04 -39.82 8.29
N PHE A 721 9.24 -40.49 9.43
CA PHE A 721 10.57 -40.76 9.97
C PHE A 721 11.10 -42.06 9.38
N SER A 722 12.20 -41.95 8.64
CA SER A 722 12.83 -43.07 7.95
C SER A 722 14.15 -43.44 8.62
N LEU A 723 14.34 -44.74 8.85
CA LEU A 723 15.58 -45.36 9.32
C LEU A 723 16.23 -46.14 8.19
N ALA A 724 17.53 -45.93 8.00
CA ALA A 724 18.34 -46.73 7.07
C ALA A 724 18.42 -48.20 7.54
N GLU A 725 18.57 -49.15 6.62
CA GLU A 725 18.62 -50.58 6.97
C GLU A 725 19.84 -50.91 7.83
N GLU A 726 20.95 -50.23 7.61
CA GLU A 726 22.20 -50.33 8.37
C GLU A 726 22.03 -49.85 9.81
N ALA A 727 21.05 -48.98 10.08
CA ALA A 727 20.78 -48.46 11.41
C ALA A 727 20.34 -49.57 12.38
N PHE A 728 19.68 -50.63 11.90
CA PHE A 728 19.20 -51.72 12.74
C PHE A 728 20.30 -52.61 13.32
N ALA A 729 21.56 -52.46 12.87
CA ALA A 729 22.71 -53.13 13.47
C ALA A 729 23.21 -52.44 14.76
N LEU A 730 22.78 -51.21 15.01
CA LEU A 730 23.24 -50.40 16.14
C LEU A 730 22.41 -50.66 17.42
N PRO A 731 23.05 -50.86 18.59
CA PRO A 731 22.38 -50.94 19.88
C PRO A 731 21.49 -49.72 20.19
N GLU A 732 21.90 -48.54 19.73
CA GLU A 732 21.20 -47.27 19.91
C GLU A 732 19.83 -47.27 19.22
N THR A 733 19.73 -47.87 18.02
CA THR A 733 18.48 -47.99 17.28
C THR A 733 17.50 -48.91 17.98
N HIS A 734 17.97 -50.05 18.50
CA HIS A 734 17.13 -50.96 19.29
C HIS A 734 16.56 -50.29 20.54
N LYS A 735 17.43 -49.57 21.27
CA LYS A 735 17.02 -48.82 22.47
C LYS A 735 16.03 -47.71 22.15
N LEU A 736 16.20 -47.00 21.03
CA LEU A 736 15.28 -45.95 20.59
C LEU A 736 13.90 -46.53 20.26
N LEU A 737 13.84 -47.63 19.51
CA LEU A 737 12.59 -48.29 19.12
C LEU A 737 11.85 -48.87 20.33
N GLU A 738 12.58 -49.45 21.29
CA GLU A 738 12.03 -49.95 22.55
C GLU A 738 11.41 -48.82 23.36
N MET A 739 12.14 -47.72 23.58
CA MET A 739 11.64 -46.57 24.34
C MET A 739 10.41 -45.96 23.67
N LEU A 740 10.42 -45.78 22.35
CA LEU A 740 9.29 -45.25 21.59
C LEU A 740 8.15 -46.26 21.38
N ARG A 741 8.30 -47.52 21.82
CA ARG A 741 7.31 -48.61 21.64
C ARG A 741 6.92 -48.83 20.16
N LEU A 742 7.91 -48.78 19.28
CA LEU A 742 7.74 -48.93 17.84
C LEU A 742 8.02 -50.38 17.38
N THR A 743 7.35 -50.83 16.32
CA THR A 743 7.58 -52.16 15.74
C THR A 743 9.02 -52.29 15.23
N PRO A 744 9.83 -53.25 15.69
CA PRO A 744 11.21 -53.42 15.23
C PRO A 744 11.31 -53.77 13.73
N LYS A 745 12.44 -53.42 13.08
CA LYS A 745 12.77 -53.73 11.67
C LYS A 745 11.89 -53.07 10.59
N LYS A 746 11.07 -52.08 10.95
CA LYS A 746 10.32 -51.27 9.97
C LYS A 746 11.14 -50.04 9.62
N THR A 747 11.36 -49.78 8.34
CA THR A 747 12.21 -48.65 7.88
C THR A 747 11.51 -47.30 7.93
N LYS A 748 10.17 -47.26 7.98
CA LYS A 748 9.38 -46.02 7.90
C LYS A 748 8.29 -45.94 8.96
N TYR A 749 8.24 -44.82 9.68
CA TYR A 749 7.24 -44.53 10.70
C TYR A 749 6.59 -43.15 10.43
N PRO A 750 5.30 -43.11 10.04
CA PRO A 750 4.58 -41.85 9.88
C PRO A 750 4.49 -41.09 11.21
N ILE A 751 4.64 -39.77 11.16
CA ILE A 751 4.51 -38.87 12.31
C ILE A 751 3.12 -38.23 12.29
N ARG A 752 2.37 -38.33 13.39
CA ARG A 752 1.06 -37.69 13.57
C ARG A 752 1.02 -36.82 14.82
N MET A 753 0.37 -35.66 14.68
CA MET A 753 0.17 -34.70 15.76
C MET A 753 -1.10 -34.98 16.55
N ASN A 754 -1.02 -34.90 17.88
CA ASN A 754 -2.16 -34.95 18.81
C ASN A 754 -3.07 -36.21 18.71
N ASP A 755 -2.55 -37.30 18.17
CA ASP A 755 -3.26 -38.57 18.08
C ASP A 755 -3.37 -39.25 19.46
N ILE A 756 -4.45 -40.01 19.70
CA ILE A 756 -4.83 -40.54 21.02
C ILE A 756 -4.51 -42.05 21.11
N ASP A 757 -4.65 -42.81 20.01
CA ASP A 757 -4.70 -44.28 20.05
C ASP A 757 -3.35 -44.97 19.83
N HIS A 758 -2.85 -45.75 20.82
CA HIS A 758 -1.53 -46.39 20.73
C HIS A 758 -1.39 -47.32 19.52
N ASN A 759 -0.62 -46.88 18.54
CA ASN A 759 -0.24 -47.65 17.36
C ASN A 759 1.29 -47.77 17.26
N PRO A 760 1.86 -49.00 17.28
CA PRO A 760 3.30 -49.24 17.23
C PRO A 760 3.92 -48.97 15.84
N ASN A 761 3.09 -48.64 14.84
CA ASN A 761 3.52 -48.35 13.48
C ASN A 761 3.67 -46.85 13.15
N LEU A 762 3.39 -45.96 14.11
CA LEU A 762 3.45 -44.51 13.93
C LEU A 762 4.09 -43.81 15.13
N ILE A 763 4.67 -42.65 14.88
CA ILE A 763 5.20 -41.76 15.91
C ILE A 763 4.16 -40.68 16.21
N ARG A 764 3.72 -40.61 17.45
CA ARG A 764 2.91 -39.50 17.94
C ARG A 764 3.79 -38.45 18.53
N LEU A 765 3.46 -37.21 18.18
CA LEU A 765 4.20 -36.06 18.62
C LEU A 765 3.24 -34.97 19.08
N ARG A 766 3.55 -34.35 20.23
CA ARG A 766 2.90 -33.11 20.68
C ARG A 766 3.97 -32.03 20.77
N THR A 767 3.80 -30.94 20.03
CA THR A 767 4.71 -29.80 20.10
C THR A 767 4.22 -28.77 21.12
N ARG A 768 5.16 -27.96 21.62
CA ARG A 768 4.87 -26.76 22.40
C ARG A 768 4.34 -25.66 21.49
N SER A 769 3.61 -24.72 22.08
CA SER A 769 3.38 -23.41 21.47
C SER A 769 4.57 -22.48 21.73
N VAL A 770 4.63 -21.34 21.05
CA VAL A 770 5.66 -20.32 21.30
C VAL A 770 5.53 -19.75 22.72
N MET A 771 4.30 -19.59 23.24
CA MET A 771 4.09 -19.25 24.65
C MET A 771 4.63 -20.33 25.58
N GLY A 772 4.38 -21.61 25.26
CA GLY A 772 4.87 -22.73 26.06
C GLY A 772 6.40 -22.81 26.06
N LEU A 773 7.04 -22.48 24.94
CA LEU A 773 8.49 -22.39 24.82
C LEU A 773 9.07 -21.22 25.65
N LEU A 774 8.42 -20.07 25.64
CA LEU A 774 8.78 -18.92 26.49
C LEU A 774 8.71 -19.28 27.98
N TYR A 775 7.63 -19.94 28.42
CA TYR A 775 7.51 -20.43 29.79
C TYR A 775 8.59 -21.45 30.11
N TYR A 776 8.86 -22.40 29.22
CA TYR A 776 9.91 -23.39 29.39
C TYR A 776 11.27 -22.72 29.59
N LEU A 777 11.69 -21.86 28.66
CA LEU A 777 12.97 -21.16 28.77
C LEU A 777 13.04 -20.20 29.96
N SER A 778 11.92 -19.62 30.41
CA SER A 778 11.92 -18.76 31.61
C SER A 778 12.36 -19.49 32.87
N GLN A 779 12.19 -20.82 32.93
CA GLN A 779 12.61 -21.64 34.07
C GLN A 779 14.14 -21.71 34.22
N SER A 780 14.92 -21.37 33.18
CA SER A 780 16.39 -21.33 33.22
C SER A 780 16.96 -20.06 33.87
N VAL A 781 16.11 -19.08 34.19
CA VAL A 781 16.52 -17.83 34.82
C VAL A 781 16.98 -18.09 36.25
N GLU A 782 18.25 -17.82 36.50
CA GLU A 782 18.83 -17.79 37.83
C GLU A 782 18.25 -16.61 38.61
N VAL A 783 17.69 -16.89 39.79
CA VAL A 783 17.04 -15.88 40.62
C VAL A 783 17.92 -15.59 41.84
N PRO A 784 18.11 -14.31 42.22
CA PRO A 784 18.71 -13.94 43.50
C PRO A 784 18.03 -14.64 44.70
N GLN A 785 18.84 -15.20 45.61
CA GLN A 785 18.37 -15.91 46.82
C GLN A 785 17.47 -15.05 47.72
N GLU A 786 17.67 -13.73 47.72
CA GLU A 786 16.81 -12.80 48.47
C GLU A 786 15.36 -12.77 47.99
N ASP A 787 15.12 -12.96 46.69
CA ASP A 787 13.76 -12.97 46.14
C ASP A 787 13.04 -14.30 46.42
N VAL A 788 13.81 -15.39 46.52
CA VAL A 788 13.31 -16.71 46.92
C VAL A 788 12.89 -16.71 48.40
N THR A 789 13.72 -16.15 49.29
CA THR A 789 13.40 -16.08 50.74
C THR A 789 12.22 -15.15 51.05
N LYS A 790 12.01 -14.10 50.24
CA LYS A 790 10.84 -13.20 50.31
C LYS A 790 9.56 -13.80 49.72
N GLY A 791 9.58 -15.04 49.25
CA GLY A 791 8.40 -15.75 48.73
C GLY A 791 7.86 -15.18 47.42
N LYS A 792 8.69 -14.47 46.63
CA LYS A 792 8.24 -13.84 45.38
C LYS A 792 8.08 -14.83 44.22
N LEU A 793 8.53 -16.08 44.38
CA LEU A 793 8.59 -17.11 43.34
C LEU A 793 8.15 -18.46 43.89
N THR A 794 7.54 -19.27 43.01
CA THR A 794 7.21 -20.67 43.28
C THR A 794 8.49 -21.50 43.38
N THR A 795 8.59 -22.33 44.42
CA THR A 795 9.69 -23.29 44.59
C THR A 795 9.22 -24.70 44.20
N THR A 796 9.82 -25.23 43.13
CA THR A 796 9.52 -26.58 42.65
C THR A 796 10.18 -27.63 43.54
N LYS A 797 9.43 -28.67 43.91
CA LYS A 797 9.92 -29.77 44.75
C LYS A 797 9.67 -31.13 44.10
N TYR A 798 10.52 -32.09 44.41
CA TYR A 798 10.26 -33.49 44.14
C TYR A 798 9.13 -33.99 45.05
N ALA A 799 8.50 -35.11 44.69
CA ALA A 799 7.42 -35.72 45.48
C ALA A 799 7.85 -36.11 46.91
N ASP A 800 9.16 -36.28 47.15
CA ASP A 800 9.77 -36.55 48.45
C ASP A 800 10.12 -35.28 49.26
N GLY A 801 9.76 -34.09 48.76
CA GLY A 801 9.96 -32.81 49.43
C GLY A 801 11.33 -32.15 49.17
N ARG A 802 12.25 -32.80 48.44
CA ARG A 802 13.55 -32.19 48.06
C ARG A 802 13.35 -31.05 47.04
N SER A 803 14.14 -29.99 47.14
CA SER A 803 14.12 -28.89 46.16
C SER A 803 14.59 -29.36 44.79
N PHE A 804 13.88 -28.94 43.74
CA PHE A 804 14.26 -29.18 42.35
C PHE A 804 15.06 -28.00 41.81
N TYR A 805 16.26 -28.27 41.29
CA TYR A 805 17.10 -27.26 40.66
C TYR A 805 16.92 -27.31 39.14
N TRP A 806 16.31 -26.24 38.60
CA TRP A 806 16.07 -26.10 37.17
C TRP A 806 17.35 -26.15 36.32
N SER A 807 18.52 -25.83 36.90
CA SER A 807 19.83 -25.98 36.26
C SER A 807 20.13 -27.41 35.79
N GLU A 808 19.58 -28.44 36.45
CA GLU A 808 19.76 -29.83 36.03
C GLU A 808 19.06 -30.13 34.69
N LEU A 809 17.90 -29.50 34.45
CA LEU A 809 17.10 -29.69 33.24
C LEU A 809 17.68 -28.90 32.05
N PHE A 810 18.21 -27.71 32.31
CA PHE A 810 18.81 -26.83 31.30
C PHE A 810 20.32 -27.01 31.11
N SER A 811 20.92 -27.98 31.80
CA SER A 811 22.34 -28.31 31.63
C SER A 811 22.68 -28.55 30.15
N ASN A 812 23.76 -27.89 29.70
CA ASN A 812 24.23 -27.89 28.31
C ASN A 812 23.16 -27.46 27.28
N LEU A 813 22.17 -26.65 27.68
CA LEU A 813 21.11 -26.16 26.80
C LEU A 813 20.99 -24.63 26.85
N PHE A 814 20.66 -24.06 28.02
CA PHE A 814 20.36 -22.63 28.12
C PHE A 814 20.38 -22.11 29.56
N GLN A 815 21.13 -21.07 29.87
CA GLN A 815 21.18 -20.48 31.21
C GLN A 815 21.17 -18.94 31.14
N ILE A 816 20.37 -18.32 31.99
CA ILE A 816 20.37 -16.86 32.20
C ILE A 816 20.87 -16.60 33.62
N LYS A 817 22.00 -15.90 33.75
CA LYS A 817 22.64 -15.57 35.02
C LYS A 817 22.05 -14.30 35.62
N SER A 818 22.22 -14.11 36.93
CA SER A 818 21.88 -12.85 37.60
C SER A 818 23.06 -12.25 38.36
N SER A 819 23.11 -10.92 38.46
CA SER A 819 24.14 -10.17 39.21
C SER A 819 23.56 -8.90 39.83
N SER A 820 24.20 -8.39 40.88
CA SER A 820 23.86 -7.11 41.51
C SER A 820 24.34 -5.91 40.66
N GLU A 821 25.51 -6.04 40.03
CA GLU A 821 26.11 -5.04 39.16
C GLU A 821 25.98 -5.41 37.68
N LYS A 822 26.11 -4.41 36.79
CA LYS A 822 26.00 -4.63 35.34
C LYS A 822 27.21 -5.45 34.86
N PRO A 823 27.01 -6.60 34.19
CA PRO A 823 28.11 -7.41 33.68
C PRO A 823 28.88 -6.66 32.58
N SER A 824 30.21 -6.79 32.56
CA SER A 824 31.09 -6.21 31.52
C SER A 824 30.96 -6.95 30.19
N ASP A 825 30.88 -8.29 30.24
CA ASP A 825 30.98 -9.18 29.08
C ASP A 825 29.73 -10.05 28.93
N ALA A 826 28.60 -9.41 28.63
CA ALA A 826 27.32 -10.08 28.39
C ALA A 826 26.91 -9.97 26.92
N PHE A 827 26.43 -11.09 26.35
CA PHE A 827 25.84 -11.12 25.01
C PHE A 827 24.57 -10.24 24.96
N VAL A 828 23.72 -10.37 25.98
CA VAL A 828 22.56 -9.51 26.22
C VAL A 828 22.37 -9.37 27.73
N SER A 829 22.02 -8.17 28.21
CA SER A 829 21.74 -7.91 29.62
C SER A 829 20.56 -6.98 29.81
N ILE A 830 19.80 -7.18 30.88
CA ILE A 830 18.66 -6.33 31.24
C ILE A 830 18.60 -6.12 32.76
N LYS A 831 18.16 -4.96 33.19
CA LYS A 831 17.90 -4.68 34.61
C LYS A 831 16.43 -4.90 34.92
N TYR A 832 16.13 -5.73 35.91
CA TYR A 832 14.75 -5.99 36.36
C TYR A 832 14.70 -6.15 37.88
N ARG A 833 13.75 -5.47 38.54
CA ARG A 833 13.54 -5.50 40.00
C ARG A 833 14.81 -5.29 40.86
N GLY A 834 15.78 -4.52 40.36
CA GLY A 834 16.99 -4.16 41.09
C GLY A 834 18.21 -5.04 40.79
N SER A 835 18.04 -6.17 40.11
CA SER A 835 19.12 -7.07 39.68
C SER A 835 19.31 -7.03 38.16
N TRP A 836 20.52 -7.35 37.72
CA TRP A 836 20.85 -7.56 36.31
C TRP A 836 20.68 -9.03 35.96
N PHE A 837 20.05 -9.31 34.83
CA PHE A 837 19.92 -10.63 34.24
C PHE A 837 20.61 -10.63 32.89
N TYR A 838 21.39 -11.67 32.58
CA TYR A 838 22.20 -11.67 31.37
C TYR A 838 22.52 -13.07 30.85
N ILE A 839 22.82 -13.14 29.55
CA ILE A 839 23.46 -14.29 28.91
C ILE A 839 24.94 -13.97 28.80
N ASP A 840 25.78 -14.83 29.35
CA ASP A 840 27.23 -14.71 29.32
C ASP A 840 27.76 -14.82 27.88
N ASP A 841 28.64 -13.90 27.45
CA ASP A 841 29.17 -13.97 26.08
C ASP A 841 30.09 -15.19 25.86
N THR A 842 30.64 -15.79 26.92
CA THR A 842 31.43 -17.02 26.82
C THR A 842 30.56 -18.28 26.71
N ASP A 843 29.27 -18.19 27.02
CA ASP A 843 28.33 -19.32 26.96
C ASP A 843 27.76 -19.51 25.54
N VAL A 844 28.51 -20.22 24.72
CA VAL A 844 28.15 -20.52 23.32
C VAL A 844 26.87 -21.34 23.22
N GLU A 845 26.62 -22.25 24.17
CA GLU A 845 25.43 -23.12 24.13
C GLU A 845 24.16 -22.32 24.40
N SER A 846 24.20 -21.42 25.40
CA SER A 846 23.09 -20.52 25.66
C SER A 846 22.83 -19.56 24.49
N LYS A 847 23.88 -19.02 23.86
CA LYS A 847 23.74 -18.18 22.66
C LYS A 847 23.09 -18.92 21.49
N ARG A 848 23.48 -20.19 21.25
CA ARG A 848 22.88 -21.02 20.20
C ARG A 848 21.40 -21.29 20.44
N THR A 849 21.04 -21.63 21.68
CA THR A 849 19.63 -21.88 22.04
C THR A 849 18.80 -20.60 21.97
N TYR A 850 19.36 -19.47 22.39
CA TYR A 850 18.71 -18.17 22.28
C TYR A 850 18.44 -17.75 20.83
N SER A 851 19.44 -17.94 19.96
CA SER A 851 19.30 -17.68 18.52
C SER A 851 18.23 -18.56 17.87
N LEU A 852 18.19 -19.86 18.21
CA LEU A 852 17.14 -20.77 17.74
C LEU A 852 15.75 -20.36 18.23
N PHE A 853 15.63 -19.93 19.49
CA PHE A 853 14.39 -19.40 20.03
C PHE A 853 13.92 -18.15 19.25
N ASN A 854 14.80 -17.18 19.01
CA ASN A 854 14.47 -15.98 18.24
C ASN A 854 14.01 -16.33 16.81
N GLN A 855 14.62 -17.32 16.16
CA GLN A 855 14.19 -17.80 14.84
C GLN A 855 12.79 -18.43 14.87
N ILE A 856 12.51 -19.30 15.85
CA ILE A 856 11.19 -19.91 16.02
C ILE A 856 10.13 -18.84 16.28
N PHE A 857 10.44 -17.88 17.16
CA PHE A 857 9.55 -16.76 17.47
C PHE A 857 9.27 -15.92 16.22
N ALA A 858 10.30 -15.58 15.44
CA ALA A 858 10.16 -14.81 14.20
C ALA A 858 9.33 -15.54 13.13
N ILE A 859 9.52 -16.85 12.94
CA ILE A 859 8.75 -17.65 11.97
C ILE A 859 7.27 -17.67 12.35
N GLN A 860 6.95 -17.83 13.63
CA GLN A 860 5.57 -17.92 14.10
C GLN A 860 4.90 -16.53 14.19
N ALA A 861 5.64 -15.50 14.61
CA ALA A 861 5.16 -14.11 14.66
C ALA A 861 5.02 -13.50 13.24
N GLY A 862 5.86 -13.92 12.30
CA GLY A 862 5.84 -13.49 10.89
C GLY A 862 4.60 -13.94 10.10
N LYS A 863 3.75 -14.82 10.66
CA LYS A 863 2.43 -15.15 10.10
C LYS A 863 1.39 -14.02 10.26
N LEU A 864 1.78 -12.86 10.82
CA LEU A 864 0.90 -11.72 11.03
C LEU A 864 1.10 -10.64 9.97
N LYS A 865 0.01 -10.30 9.27
CA LYS A 865 -0.11 -9.01 8.58
C LYS A 865 -0.31 -7.92 9.62
N VAL A 866 0.61 -6.98 9.65
CA VAL A 866 0.70 -5.92 10.65
C VAL A 866 -0.40 -4.87 10.41
N GLU A 867 -1.29 -4.67 11.39
CA GLU A 867 -2.18 -3.49 11.48
C GLU A 867 -1.44 -2.32 12.17
N ARG A 868 -2.03 -1.13 12.16
CA ARG A 868 -1.40 0.20 12.32
C ARG A 868 -0.43 0.42 13.52
N PRO A 869 0.62 1.26 13.36
CA PRO A 869 1.50 1.66 14.46
C PRO A 869 0.84 2.63 15.46
N ILE A 870 1.28 2.58 16.73
CA ILE A 870 0.69 3.34 17.85
C ILE A 870 1.67 4.37 18.45
N LEU A 871 2.99 4.20 18.34
CA LEU A 871 3.96 5.11 18.95
C LEU A 871 5.17 5.36 18.04
N THR A 872 5.46 6.62 17.76
CA THR A 872 6.57 7.07 16.92
C THR A 872 7.45 8.01 17.73
N LEU A 873 8.70 7.64 17.99
CA LEU A 873 9.64 8.42 18.81
C LEU A 873 10.74 9.03 17.93
N PRO A 874 10.95 10.36 17.96
CA PRO A 874 12.09 11.00 17.31
C PRO A 874 13.36 10.78 18.15
N ILE A 875 14.43 10.28 17.54
CA ILE A 875 15.73 10.18 18.21
C ILE A 875 16.49 11.48 17.94
N GLY A 876 16.47 12.39 18.93
CA GLY A 876 17.41 13.50 19.03
C GLY A 876 18.49 13.15 20.06
N ARG A 877 19.72 13.62 19.84
CA ARG A 877 20.92 13.36 20.66
C ARG A 877 20.68 13.30 22.16
#